data_AF-A0A2E8RZ35-F1
#
_entry.id   AF-A0A2E8RZ35-F1
#
_cell.length_a   1.000
_cell.length_b   1.000
_cell.length_c   1.000
_cell.angle_alpha   90.00
_cell.angle_beta   90.00
_cell.angle_gamma   90.00
#
_symmetry.space_group_name_H-M   'P 1'
#
loop_
_entity.id
_entity.type
_entity.pdbx_description
1 polymer ?
#
loop_
_entity_poly.entity_id
_entity_poly.type
_entity_poly.pdbx_seq_one_letter_code
_entity_poly.pdbx_strand_id
1 'polypeptide(L)'
;MMKRYTLFALTLLLLLCFGCAGERPDVVASTDRAGGVRIAYEVLDKPFPTIPLPNDTATRLDDDSPTGRFINISHIGPTFMESETRAKAGDVAGFGVFMPISVPLTGPVDLANIVQRQCTGTDVEDWEKKWASKECNDRDFSNDVALLIKLDPDNPDVVPLDFGNGNFPIVLEVTDLYFDNDPRSEGQNLIFETEDEDTNGNGELDAGEDTNGDGILNVPNVIPGVAEALADDPDFVAGVDDLAGFFELQTNTLVFRPVFPLRSKSTYAVIITKHLLDTNGKSVESPFDGIHPADQYEALKGLGSLLQQADVGIELGDVAFAWKYTTQDTTGDMEAIRAGLYSHGPFAELDAAFPPTEVDLFQMTTELEGKAYSLPMSVLNSFLPLVIDDLAGGSDESQNQILTDLSFIDHIVMGATPGPNFLADKDGIATDTYPADDDESFAVNPKTGEMFYGDTRITWWCTVPKADSAFSPPFPVFMYGHGYGSNRLEGLGFAGRLARFGYACCALDAYGHGLAFPDDEIDLAPLLEATTIMGALEEFFGAQGYGGLPAGLTAGRARDLDNDGAIDSGGDFWTYDLFHTRDIVRQSVVDYISFVRMARSFDGVNTWDYDTNGDGEKNLAGDFDGDGVVDFGGPDVQYTVSGASLGGILAGIIPAVEPTISVGLPIVGGGGLTDVGVRSRQGGVPEAVLMPFFGPLILGKPNEEATSVTFSFLVHNVRRRTFISFHTTDAIEAGDRVVLENVENGHTDEVIVGEELKIRLGVPSDALSATEKRPVLGMLEDNSNLPIDVDDPAQLGDRLRITIYDGNTDTVKETIDQWQNEAIWQGARFLPDTPLVALTNGHGKKRQTPDFRRFFYLASMLIEPGDPISYSHHYAIDPFNFDYDPLVKDGTFAAGSNMLFIPSIGDMNVPINTGIANARAAGAIDYWDTDTPWGMTENDVLIRHRVTEGTERTNRYQVETEDGSLRSVLFDVDDLNHGNPRFGEPNLEGPPLRATKTGPEFNNYVVALRLPYSDDHGSHGFDLPDASLPFDIGTFMINQIGYFCLSKGEILSDDPCLEDNSCSFLPERVRQDPAP
;
A
#
# COMPACT_ATOMS: atom_id res chain seq x y z
N MET A 1 70.18 -8.33 -32.89
CA MET A 1 68.73 -8.08 -32.80
C MET A 1 67.95 -9.33 -32.40
N MET A 2 68.13 -10.48 -33.04
CA MET A 2 67.40 -11.74 -32.72
C MET A 2 67.41 -12.15 -31.23
N LYS A 3 68.56 -12.06 -30.51
CA LYS A 3 68.63 -12.39 -29.07
C LYS A 3 67.83 -11.47 -28.14
N ARG A 4 67.54 -10.23 -28.55
CA ARG A 4 66.71 -9.30 -27.75
C ARG A 4 65.21 -9.58 -27.92
N TYR A 5 64.79 -10.01 -29.11
CA TYR A 5 63.41 -10.42 -29.36
C TYR A 5 63.04 -11.73 -28.66
N THR A 6 63.97 -12.69 -28.58
CA THR A 6 63.71 -13.95 -27.85
C THR A 6 63.62 -13.72 -26.35
N LEU A 7 64.43 -12.82 -25.79
CA LEU A 7 64.36 -12.47 -24.36
C LEU A 7 63.08 -11.68 -24.04
N PHE A 8 62.68 -10.74 -24.91
CA PHE A 8 61.45 -9.98 -24.75
C PHE A 8 60.20 -10.87 -24.88
N ALA A 9 60.20 -11.80 -25.84
CA ALA A 9 59.12 -12.78 -25.99
C ALA A 9 59.05 -13.76 -24.82
N LEU A 10 60.18 -14.21 -24.26
CA LEU A 10 60.18 -15.06 -23.06
C LEU A 10 59.69 -14.31 -21.82
N THR A 11 60.04 -13.01 -21.70
CA THR A 11 59.61 -12.18 -20.57
C THR A 11 58.11 -11.87 -20.68
N LEU A 12 57.58 -11.66 -21.89
CA LEU A 12 56.15 -11.50 -22.15
C LEU A 12 55.39 -12.80 -21.88
N LEU A 13 55.95 -13.95 -22.25
CA LEU A 13 55.36 -15.26 -21.95
C LEU A 13 55.38 -15.58 -20.45
N LEU A 14 56.45 -15.21 -19.74
CA LEU A 14 56.54 -15.31 -18.27
C LEU A 14 55.58 -14.35 -17.57
N LEU A 15 55.41 -13.12 -18.05
CA LEU A 15 54.42 -12.17 -17.53
C LEU A 15 52.97 -12.62 -17.81
N LEU A 16 52.71 -13.27 -18.95
CA LEU A 16 51.42 -13.90 -19.26
C LEU A 16 51.17 -15.16 -18.41
N CYS A 17 52.20 -15.95 -18.09
CA CYS A 17 52.07 -17.11 -17.21
C CYS A 17 51.93 -16.74 -15.72
N PHE A 18 52.49 -15.60 -15.27
CA PHE A 18 52.28 -15.07 -13.92
C PHE A 18 51.01 -14.22 -13.79
N GLY A 19 50.48 -13.67 -14.89
CA GLY A 19 49.19 -12.94 -14.90
C GLY A 19 47.96 -13.84 -14.78
N CYS A 20 48.09 -15.15 -15.06
CA CYS A 20 47.02 -16.14 -14.91
C CYS A 20 47.12 -16.99 -13.63
N ALA A 21 48.05 -16.66 -12.73
CA ALA A 21 48.14 -17.22 -11.39
C ALA A 21 47.83 -16.11 -10.37
N GLY A 22 46.65 -15.50 -10.50
CA GLY A 22 46.09 -14.73 -9.39
C GLY A 22 45.98 -15.64 -8.17
N GLU A 23 46.32 -15.13 -6.98
CA GLU A 23 45.98 -15.82 -5.74
C GLU A 23 44.49 -16.17 -5.78
N ARG A 24 44.15 -17.41 -5.42
CA ARG A 24 42.74 -17.79 -5.29
C ARG A 24 42.11 -16.82 -4.28
N PRO A 25 40.91 -16.27 -4.55
CA PRO A 25 40.21 -15.45 -3.57
C PRO A 25 40.13 -16.21 -2.24
N ASP A 26 40.33 -15.49 -1.14
CA ASP A 26 40.12 -16.07 0.18
C ASP A 26 38.67 -16.54 0.30
N VAL A 27 38.48 -17.71 0.91
CA VAL A 27 37.15 -18.31 1.12
C VAL A 27 36.94 -18.56 2.59
N VAL A 28 35.74 -18.26 3.10
CA VAL A 28 35.36 -18.54 4.49
C VAL A 28 35.32 -20.04 4.76
N ALA A 29 34.72 -20.80 3.84
CA ALA A 29 34.71 -22.25 3.80
C ALA A 29 34.67 -22.71 2.34
N SER A 30 35.18 -23.91 2.06
CA SER A 30 35.06 -24.53 0.74
C SER A 30 33.67 -25.09 0.52
N THR A 31 33.16 -25.02 -0.71
CA THR A 31 31.90 -25.68 -1.06
C THR A 31 32.08 -27.20 -1.19
N ASP A 32 31.06 -27.96 -0.81
CA ASP A 32 31.01 -29.40 -1.08
C ASP A 32 30.46 -29.64 -2.49
N ARG A 33 31.18 -30.44 -3.29
CA ARG A 33 30.79 -30.78 -4.68
C ARG A 33 30.26 -32.21 -4.74
N ALA A 34 29.04 -32.43 -4.28
CA ALA A 34 28.34 -33.72 -4.27
C ALA A 34 27.51 -33.99 -5.56
N GLY A 35 27.50 -33.04 -6.49
CA GLY A 35 26.69 -33.03 -7.70
C GLY A 35 25.20 -32.81 -7.41
N GLY A 36 24.88 -31.92 -6.47
CA GLY A 36 23.51 -31.42 -6.24
C GLY A 36 23.18 -30.22 -7.13
N VAL A 37 21.93 -29.75 -7.06
CA VAL A 37 21.49 -28.49 -7.69
C VAL A 37 22.33 -27.31 -7.18
N ARG A 38 22.57 -26.30 -8.02
CA ARG A 38 23.37 -25.12 -7.66
C ARG A 38 22.50 -23.88 -7.53
N ILE A 39 22.94 -22.93 -6.70
CA ILE A 39 22.44 -21.55 -6.78
C ILE A 39 22.85 -20.96 -8.14
N ALA A 40 21.90 -20.40 -8.87
CA ALA A 40 22.16 -19.69 -10.13
C ALA A 40 22.81 -18.34 -9.83
N TYR A 41 23.81 -17.96 -10.63
CA TYR A 41 24.58 -16.74 -10.38
C TYR A 41 25.15 -16.15 -11.68
N GLU A 42 24.28 -15.55 -12.49
CA GLU A 42 24.60 -14.92 -13.77
C GLU A 42 24.40 -13.40 -13.68
N VAL A 43 25.46 -12.68 -13.31
CA VAL A 43 25.43 -11.22 -13.09
C VAL A 43 25.27 -10.39 -14.37
N LEU A 44 25.44 -11.01 -15.54
CA LEU A 44 25.37 -10.33 -16.85
C LEU A 44 24.07 -10.60 -17.60
N ASP A 45 23.17 -11.40 -17.02
CA ASP A 45 21.85 -11.63 -17.58
C ASP A 45 21.06 -10.32 -17.69
N LYS A 46 20.22 -10.24 -18.73
CA LYS A 46 19.43 -9.07 -19.07
C LYS A 46 17.95 -9.46 -19.17
N PRO A 47 17.02 -8.57 -18.81
CA PRO A 47 17.25 -7.18 -18.35
C PRO A 47 17.80 -7.08 -16.92
N PHE A 48 17.67 -8.14 -16.11
CA PHE A 48 18.12 -8.21 -14.73
C PHE A 48 19.00 -9.44 -14.48
N PRO A 49 19.97 -9.38 -13.55
CA PRO A 49 20.87 -10.50 -13.27
C PRO A 49 20.14 -11.70 -12.67
N THR A 50 20.52 -12.92 -13.04
CA THR A 50 20.00 -14.15 -12.43
C THR A 50 20.87 -14.53 -11.23
N ILE A 51 20.68 -13.81 -10.12
CA ILE A 51 21.37 -14.02 -8.85
C ILE A 51 20.34 -14.03 -7.72
N PRO A 52 20.69 -14.51 -6.51
CA PRO A 52 19.86 -14.26 -5.34
C PRO A 52 19.68 -12.76 -5.12
N LEU A 53 18.44 -12.32 -4.86
CA LEU A 53 18.08 -10.93 -4.57
C LEU A 53 17.25 -10.87 -3.30
N PRO A 54 17.43 -9.85 -2.45
CA PRO A 54 18.40 -8.75 -2.52
C PRO A 54 19.86 -9.21 -2.33
N ASN A 55 20.80 -8.52 -2.98
CA ASN A 55 22.24 -8.84 -2.92
C ASN A 55 23.12 -7.65 -3.27
N ASP A 56 24.10 -7.34 -2.40
CA ASP A 56 25.00 -6.20 -2.58
C ASP A 56 25.83 -6.24 -3.87
N THR A 57 25.95 -7.39 -4.52
CA THR A 57 26.58 -7.52 -5.84
C THR A 57 25.80 -6.73 -6.91
N ALA A 58 24.48 -6.58 -6.75
CA ALA A 58 23.62 -5.77 -7.59
C ALA A 58 23.51 -4.31 -7.08
N THR A 59 24.58 -3.79 -6.47
CA THR A 59 24.68 -2.39 -6.03
C THR A 59 25.97 -1.74 -6.52
N ARG A 60 25.97 -0.42 -6.57
CA ARG A 60 27.16 0.41 -6.84
C ARG A 60 27.55 1.15 -5.57
N LEU A 61 28.84 1.23 -5.26
CA LEU A 61 29.33 2.00 -4.12
C LEU A 61 29.28 3.49 -4.45
N ASP A 62 28.82 4.29 -3.50
CA ASP A 62 28.69 5.74 -3.65
C ASP A 62 28.82 6.43 -2.29
N ASP A 63 29.74 7.40 -2.20
CA ASP A 63 30.01 8.14 -0.97
C ASP A 63 28.90 9.14 -0.63
N ASP A 64 28.01 9.48 -1.56
CA ASP A 64 26.86 10.37 -1.33
C ASP A 64 25.59 9.59 -0.95
N SER A 65 25.59 8.26 -1.06
CA SER A 65 24.51 7.41 -0.56
C SER A 65 24.45 7.38 0.97
N PRO A 66 23.25 7.48 1.59
CA PRO A 66 23.06 7.25 3.04
C PRO A 66 23.57 5.90 3.54
N THR A 67 23.58 4.86 2.71
CA THR A 67 24.06 3.51 3.07
C THR A 67 25.43 3.17 2.48
N GLY A 68 26.03 4.12 1.74
CA GLY A 68 27.28 3.93 1.00
C GLY A 68 27.11 3.17 -0.33
N ARG A 69 25.87 2.87 -0.73
CA ARG A 69 25.56 2.19 -1.98
C ARG A 69 24.22 2.62 -2.58
N PHE A 70 24.09 2.49 -3.88
CA PHE A 70 22.82 2.60 -4.59
C PHE A 70 22.55 1.31 -5.36
N ILE A 71 21.29 1.02 -5.66
CA ILE A 71 20.93 -0.10 -6.53
C ILE A 71 21.62 0.04 -7.90
N ASN A 72 22.09 -1.08 -8.44
CA ASN A 72 22.71 -1.15 -9.76
C ASN A 72 21.79 -1.92 -10.71
N ILE A 73 21.04 -1.16 -11.51
CA ILE A 73 19.98 -1.65 -12.39
C ILE A 73 20.17 -1.09 -13.81
N SER A 74 19.76 -1.84 -14.83
CA SER A 74 19.77 -1.34 -16.20
C SER A 74 18.71 -0.24 -16.36
N HIS A 75 19.08 0.92 -16.91
CA HIS A 75 18.11 1.99 -17.21
C HIS A 75 17.39 1.79 -18.54
N ILE A 76 17.75 0.77 -19.31
CA ILE A 76 17.10 0.46 -20.60
C ILE A 76 15.86 -0.38 -20.31
N GLY A 77 14.66 0.14 -20.59
CA GLY A 77 13.39 -0.59 -20.59
C GLY A 77 12.76 -0.67 -21.99
N PRO A 78 11.71 -1.49 -22.19
CA PRO A 78 10.91 -1.54 -23.42
C PRO A 78 10.13 -0.25 -23.71
N THR A 79 9.80 0.50 -22.65
CA THR A 79 9.06 1.76 -22.67
C THR A 79 9.87 2.88 -22.00
N PHE A 80 9.51 4.13 -22.26
CA PHE A 80 10.01 5.28 -21.53
C PHE A 80 9.65 5.18 -20.04
N MET A 81 8.40 4.85 -19.72
CA MET A 81 7.95 4.63 -18.34
C MET A 81 8.84 3.63 -17.60
N GLU A 82 9.10 2.45 -18.18
CA GLU A 82 9.93 1.44 -17.51
C GLU A 82 11.39 1.90 -17.37
N SER A 83 11.90 2.65 -18.36
CA SER A 83 13.25 3.23 -18.30
C SER A 83 13.37 4.28 -17.20
N GLU A 84 12.34 5.11 -17.02
CA GLU A 84 12.25 6.13 -15.98
C GLU A 84 12.17 5.51 -14.58
N THR A 85 11.25 4.56 -14.37
CA THR A 85 11.13 3.81 -13.11
C THR A 85 12.45 3.14 -12.74
N ARG A 86 13.16 2.55 -13.71
CA ARG A 86 14.49 1.97 -13.50
C ARG A 86 15.56 3.00 -13.17
N ALA A 87 15.49 4.19 -13.77
CA ALA A 87 16.40 5.29 -13.45
C ALA A 87 16.19 5.79 -12.01
N LYS A 88 14.92 6.06 -11.62
CA LYS A 88 14.54 6.40 -10.24
C LYS A 88 15.00 5.31 -9.25
N ALA A 89 14.84 4.02 -9.61
CA ALA A 89 15.31 2.90 -8.80
C ALA A 89 16.84 2.85 -8.63
N GLY A 90 17.60 3.35 -9.60
CA GLY A 90 19.06 3.46 -9.55
C GLY A 90 19.60 4.44 -8.50
N ASP A 91 18.72 5.24 -7.90
CA ASP A 91 19.00 6.19 -6.81
C ASP A 91 18.46 5.72 -5.44
N VAL A 92 17.89 4.51 -5.37
CA VAL A 92 17.49 3.91 -4.09
C VAL A 92 18.72 3.43 -3.33
N ALA A 93 18.88 3.92 -2.10
CA ALA A 93 20.07 3.75 -1.28
C ALA A 93 20.12 2.39 -0.54
N GLY A 94 19.92 1.27 -1.21
CA GLY A 94 19.92 -0.07 -0.61
C GLY A 94 18.67 -0.88 -0.96
N PHE A 95 18.51 -2.05 -0.37
CA PHE A 95 17.37 -2.94 -0.62
C PHE A 95 16.25 -2.76 0.40
N GLY A 96 15.07 -3.31 0.10
CA GLY A 96 13.91 -3.19 0.98
C GLY A 96 14.11 -3.85 2.35
N VAL A 97 13.42 -3.32 3.37
CA VAL A 97 13.36 -3.84 4.74
C VAL A 97 12.30 -4.93 4.90
N PHE A 98 11.33 -5.04 3.98
CA PHE A 98 10.23 -6.00 4.06
C PHE A 98 9.97 -6.75 2.74
N MET A 99 10.79 -6.48 1.72
CA MET A 99 10.73 -7.15 0.42
C MET A 99 11.01 -8.67 0.50
N PRO A 100 10.47 -9.46 -0.44
CA PRO A 100 10.82 -10.88 -0.58
C PRO A 100 12.28 -11.12 -0.94
N ILE A 101 12.81 -12.26 -0.47
CA ILE A 101 14.12 -12.78 -0.84
C ILE A 101 13.90 -13.92 -1.85
N SER A 102 14.58 -13.82 -3.00
CA SER A 102 14.51 -14.77 -4.11
C SER A 102 15.86 -15.43 -4.34
N VAL A 103 15.88 -16.74 -4.57
CA VAL A 103 17.09 -17.55 -4.73
C VAL A 103 16.90 -18.46 -5.95
N PRO A 104 17.34 -18.04 -7.15
CA PRO A 104 17.22 -18.86 -8.34
C PRO A 104 18.17 -20.06 -8.28
N LEU A 105 17.71 -21.21 -8.73
CA LEU A 105 18.44 -22.48 -8.72
C LEU A 105 18.59 -23.04 -10.14
N THR A 106 19.59 -23.88 -10.37
CA THR A 106 19.81 -24.52 -11.67
C THR A 106 18.92 -25.75 -11.92
N GLY A 107 17.99 -26.05 -11.01
CA GLY A 107 17.12 -27.23 -11.07
C GLY A 107 16.20 -27.35 -9.85
N PRO A 108 15.31 -28.36 -9.85
CA PRO A 108 14.26 -28.48 -8.85
C PRO A 108 14.77 -28.99 -7.49
N VAL A 109 14.03 -28.64 -6.43
CA VAL A 109 14.28 -29.08 -5.05
C VAL A 109 13.12 -29.89 -4.50
N ASP A 110 13.37 -30.60 -3.39
CA ASP A 110 12.34 -31.34 -2.67
C ASP A 110 11.48 -30.38 -1.84
N LEU A 111 10.28 -30.05 -2.34
CA LEU A 111 9.36 -29.13 -1.67
C LEU A 111 8.81 -29.70 -0.35
N ALA A 112 8.58 -31.01 -0.28
CA ALA A 112 8.15 -31.65 0.96
C ALA A 112 9.25 -31.52 2.03
N ASN A 113 10.52 -31.61 1.64
CA ASN A 113 11.64 -31.39 2.55
C ASN A 113 11.64 -29.98 3.16
N ILE A 114 11.34 -28.95 2.37
CA ILE A 114 11.25 -27.57 2.85
C ILE A 114 10.11 -27.46 3.87
N VAL A 115 8.93 -27.95 3.53
CA VAL A 115 7.74 -27.89 4.40
C VAL A 115 7.95 -28.64 5.70
N GLN A 116 8.39 -29.90 5.65
CA GLN A 116 8.53 -30.75 6.84
C GLN A 116 9.46 -30.12 7.89
N ARG A 117 10.51 -29.44 7.44
CA ARG A 117 11.44 -28.70 8.31
C ARG A 117 10.78 -27.56 9.09
N GLN A 118 9.64 -27.04 8.63
CA GLN A 118 8.84 -26.05 9.35
C GLN A 118 7.86 -26.69 10.37
N CYS A 119 7.73 -28.02 10.38
CA CYS A 119 6.70 -28.77 11.11
C CYS A 119 7.23 -29.63 12.28
N THR A 120 8.44 -29.36 12.83
CA THR A 120 9.19 -30.16 13.85
C THR A 120 9.89 -31.43 13.35
N GLY A 121 10.57 -31.39 12.20
CA GLY A 121 11.58 -32.40 11.78
C GLY A 121 11.42 -33.00 10.38
N THR A 122 12.19 -34.04 10.03
CA THR A 122 12.25 -34.59 8.64
C THR A 122 11.39 -35.83 8.37
N ASP A 123 10.66 -36.33 9.36
CA ASP A 123 9.79 -37.53 9.27
C ASP A 123 8.45 -37.25 9.97
N VAL A 124 7.80 -36.15 9.59
CA VAL A 124 6.53 -35.73 10.20
C VAL A 124 5.39 -36.53 9.58
N GLU A 125 4.75 -37.40 10.36
CA GLU A 125 3.48 -38.02 9.97
C GLU A 125 2.42 -36.94 9.71
N ASP A 126 1.64 -37.13 8.64
CA ASP A 126 0.57 -36.26 8.17
C ASP A 126 1.01 -34.78 7.96
N TRP A 127 2.23 -34.57 7.47
CA TRP A 127 2.75 -33.22 7.22
C TRP A 127 1.90 -32.45 6.20
N GLU A 128 1.30 -33.12 5.22
CA GLU A 128 0.41 -32.53 4.22
C GLU A 128 -0.79 -31.87 4.92
N LYS A 129 -1.38 -32.59 5.88
CA LYS A 129 -2.50 -32.09 6.67
C LYS A 129 -2.08 -30.92 7.56
N LYS A 130 -0.96 -31.04 8.27
CA LYS A 130 -0.43 -29.96 9.12
C LYS A 130 -0.08 -28.72 8.34
N TRP A 131 0.44 -28.88 7.12
CA TRP A 131 0.70 -27.78 6.22
C TRP A 131 -0.60 -27.08 5.81
N ALA A 132 -1.57 -27.85 5.31
CA ALA A 132 -2.87 -27.31 4.89
C ALA A 132 -3.63 -26.65 6.05
N SER A 133 -3.55 -27.18 7.27
CA SER A 133 -4.14 -26.58 8.47
C SER A 133 -3.34 -25.39 9.05
N LYS A 134 -2.17 -25.08 8.49
CA LYS A 134 -1.23 -24.03 8.94
C LYS A 134 -0.66 -24.28 10.35
N GLU A 135 -0.35 -25.54 10.64
CA GLU A 135 0.30 -25.97 11.86
C GLU A 135 1.83 -25.94 11.79
N CYS A 136 2.40 -25.80 10.59
CA CYS A 136 3.83 -25.81 10.32
C CYS A 136 4.46 -24.42 10.51
N ASN A 137 4.83 -24.12 11.75
CA ASN A 137 5.66 -22.97 12.11
C ASN A 137 6.37 -23.24 13.45
N ASP A 138 7.37 -24.13 13.44
CA ASP A 138 7.99 -24.63 14.67
C ASP A 138 9.02 -23.68 15.33
N ARG A 139 9.49 -22.67 14.59
CA ARG A 139 10.52 -21.70 15.02
C ARG A 139 11.85 -22.35 15.39
N ASP A 140 12.14 -23.53 14.84
CA ASP A 140 13.40 -24.25 15.06
C ASP A 140 14.42 -23.95 13.95
N PHE A 141 15.24 -22.93 14.18
CA PHE A 141 16.31 -22.54 13.24
C PHE A 141 17.38 -23.62 13.02
N SER A 142 17.49 -24.63 13.91
CA SER A 142 18.58 -25.61 13.86
C SER A 142 18.49 -26.56 12.67
N ASN A 143 17.33 -26.62 12.01
CA ASN A 143 17.08 -27.52 10.90
C ASN A 143 16.61 -26.79 9.62
N ASP A 144 16.48 -25.46 9.67
CA ASP A 144 15.97 -24.64 8.57
C ASP A 144 16.80 -24.72 7.29
N VAL A 145 16.14 -24.51 6.15
CA VAL A 145 16.76 -24.48 4.81
C VAL A 145 17.42 -23.14 4.50
N ALA A 146 16.95 -22.05 5.14
CA ALA A 146 17.55 -20.74 5.04
C ALA A 146 17.44 -19.95 6.35
N LEU A 147 18.42 -19.08 6.60
CA LEU A 147 18.43 -18.14 7.73
C LEU A 147 18.71 -16.73 7.24
N LEU A 148 18.20 -15.74 7.97
CA LEU A 148 18.51 -14.33 7.81
C LEU A 148 19.05 -13.77 9.13
N ILE A 149 20.30 -13.31 9.13
CA ILE A 149 20.97 -12.84 10.35
C ILE A 149 21.57 -11.46 10.13
N LYS A 150 21.31 -10.51 11.04
CA LYS A 150 21.97 -9.20 11.02
C LYS A 150 23.48 -9.37 11.18
N LEU A 151 24.27 -8.76 10.29
CA LEU A 151 25.73 -8.74 10.37
C LEU A 151 26.22 -7.72 11.40
N ASP A 152 25.94 -8.00 12.67
CA ASP A 152 26.31 -7.20 13.83
C ASP A 152 27.00 -8.11 14.86
N PRO A 153 28.34 -8.09 14.97
CA PRO A 153 29.06 -8.96 15.90
C PRO A 153 28.82 -8.68 17.38
N ASP A 154 28.25 -7.52 17.72
CA ASP A 154 27.95 -7.16 19.11
C ASP A 154 26.52 -7.58 19.49
N ASN A 155 25.61 -7.61 18.51
CA ASN A 155 24.21 -8.00 18.70
C ASN A 155 23.63 -8.67 17.44
N PRO A 156 23.99 -9.94 17.16
CA PRO A 156 23.40 -10.67 16.03
C PRO A 156 21.93 -10.92 16.30
N ASP A 157 21.09 -10.62 15.31
CA ASP A 157 19.65 -10.80 15.38
C ASP A 157 19.20 -11.71 14.24
N VAL A 158 18.46 -12.77 14.59
CA VAL A 158 17.95 -13.77 13.65
C VAL A 158 16.52 -13.39 13.32
N VAL A 159 16.24 -13.22 12.04
CA VAL A 159 14.94 -12.77 11.57
C VAL A 159 14.14 -13.99 11.10
N PRO A 160 12.95 -14.26 11.67
CA PRO A 160 12.07 -15.30 11.18
C PRO A 160 11.69 -15.06 9.72
N LEU A 161 11.65 -16.15 8.96
CA LEU A 161 11.28 -16.15 7.56
C LEU A 161 9.95 -16.90 7.38
N ASP A 162 9.05 -16.33 6.60
CA ASP A 162 7.82 -17.01 6.18
C ASP A 162 8.09 -17.76 4.87
N PHE A 163 7.85 -19.07 4.90
CA PHE A 163 7.90 -19.97 3.75
C PHE A 163 6.49 -20.33 3.26
N GLY A 164 5.50 -19.43 3.31
CA GLY A 164 4.10 -19.72 2.97
C GLY A 164 3.25 -20.19 4.16
N ASN A 165 3.72 -19.95 5.38
CA ASN A 165 3.09 -20.44 6.62
C ASN A 165 1.81 -19.67 6.96
N GLY A 166 1.56 -18.52 6.35
CA GLY A 166 0.29 -17.78 6.43
C GLY A 166 0.39 -16.33 6.89
N ASN A 167 1.60 -15.78 7.06
CA ASN A 167 1.76 -14.35 7.32
C ASN A 167 1.49 -13.49 6.07
N PHE A 168 1.70 -14.06 4.87
CA PHE A 168 1.53 -13.39 3.58
C PHE A 168 0.57 -14.17 2.66
N PRO A 169 -0.70 -14.37 3.05
CA PRO A 169 -1.67 -15.03 2.18
C PRO A 169 -1.89 -14.17 0.93
N ILE A 170 -2.11 -14.81 -0.21
CA ILE A 170 -2.32 -14.13 -1.51
C ILE A 170 -3.68 -14.46 -2.14
N VAL A 171 -4.57 -15.11 -1.38
CA VAL A 171 -5.89 -15.49 -1.87
C VAL A 171 -6.73 -14.24 -2.14
N LEU A 172 -7.44 -14.27 -3.28
CA LEU A 172 -8.32 -13.20 -3.73
C LEU A 172 -9.74 -13.39 -3.19
N GLU A 173 -10.38 -12.27 -2.86
CA GLU A 173 -11.83 -12.21 -2.62
C GLU A 173 -12.60 -12.26 -3.95
N VAL A 174 -12.20 -11.43 -4.91
CA VAL A 174 -12.79 -11.37 -6.25
C VAL A 174 -11.76 -11.86 -7.27
N THR A 175 -12.05 -12.96 -7.96
CA THR A 175 -11.08 -13.65 -8.84
C THR A 175 -11.05 -13.10 -10.27
N ASP A 176 -12.12 -12.43 -10.71
CA ASP A 176 -12.34 -11.92 -12.07
C ASP A 176 -12.33 -10.38 -12.15
N LEU A 177 -11.66 -9.73 -11.19
CA LEU A 177 -11.73 -8.29 -11.01
C LEU A 177 -11.06 -7.45 -12.12
N TYR A 178 -10.04 -7.98 -12.81
CA TYR A 178 -9.06 -7.15 -13.51
C TYR A 178 -9.39 -6.81 -14.97
N PHE A 179 -9.81 -7.80 -15.77
CA PHE A 179 -10.07 -7.60 -17.20
C PHE A 179 -10.93 -8.72 -17.79
N ASP A 180 -11.65 -8.38 -18.86
CA ASP A 180 -12.44 -9.35 -19.62
C ASP A 180 -11.54 -10.31 -20.40
N ASN A 181 -12.10 -11.46 -20.79
CA ASN A 181 -11.40 -12.52 -21.52
C ASN A 181 -10.17 -13.03 -20.76
N ASP A 182 -10.20 -13.00 -19.42
CA ASP A 182 -9.16 -13.61 -18.59
C ASP A 182 -9.33 -15.15 -18.56
N PRO A 183 -8.38 -15.94 -19.09
CA PRO A 183 -8.41 -17.40 -18.97
C PRO A 183 -8.20 -17.89 -17.53
N ARG A 184 -7.95 -16.98 -16.58
CA ARG A 184 -7.72 -17.26 -15.16
C ARG A 184 -8.72 -16.52 -14.26
N SER A 185 -9.92 -16.21 -14.77
CA SER A 185 -10.99 -15.53 -14.02
C SER A 185 -11.45 -16.29 -12.77
N GLU A 186 -11.24 -17.60 -12.70
CA GLU A 186 -11.57 -18.45 -11.53
C GLU A 186 -10.34 -18.74 -10.65
N GLY A 187 -9.17 -18.21 -11.03
CA GLY A 187 -7.91 -18.43 -10.32
C GLY A 187 -7.90 -17.83 -8.92
N GLN A 188 -7.35 -18.56 -7.96
CA GLN A 188 -7.40 -18.20 -6.54
C GLN A 188 -6.46 -17.05 -6.15
N ASN A 189 -5.50 -16.71 -7.02
CA ASN A 189 -4.46 -15.71 -6.76
C ASN A 189 -3.96 -15.04 -8.06
N LEU A 190 -3.33 -13.86 -7.93
CA LEU A 190 -2.80 -13.08 -9.07
C LEU A 190 -1.33 -13.42 -9.41
N ILE A 191 -0.61 -14.09 -8.50
CA ILE A 191 0.85 -14.14 -8.46
C ILE A 191 1.40 -15.41 -9.11
N PHE A 192 0.88 -16.58 -8.76
CA PHE A 192 1.36 -17.90 -9.18
C PHE A 192 0.35 -18.60 -10.07
N GLU A 193 0.84 -19.25 -11.13
CA GLU A 193 0.03 -20.09 -12.00
C GLU A 193 -0.40 -21.36 -11.24
N THR A 194 -1.68 -21.72 -11.36
CA THR A 194 -2.30 -22.87 -10.68
C THR A 194 -3.03 -23.80 -11.63
N GLU A 195 -3.15 -23.42 -12.91
CA GLU A 195 -3.74 -24.27 -13.95
C GLU A 195 -2.68 -25.16 -14.60
N ASP A 196 -3.08 -26.38 -14.95
CA ASP A 196 -2.26 -27.33 -15.70
C ASP A 196 -2.63 -27.27 -17.18
N GLU A 197 -1.67 -26.90 -18.01
CA GLU A 197 -1.84 -26.80 -19.45
C GLU A 197 -1.44 -28.09 -20.19
N ASP A 198 -0.74 -29.03 -19.54
CA ASP A 198 -0.35 -30.32 -20.14
C ASP A 198 -1.52 -31.31 -20.11
N THR A 199 -2.57 -30.99 -20.86
CA THR A 199 -3.84 -31.74 -20.86
C THR A 199 -3.68 -33.20 -21.28
N ASN A 200 -2.59 -33.52 -21.99
CA ASN A 200 -2.32 -34.85 -22.52
C ASN A 200 -1.14 -35.58 -21.84
N GLY A 201 -0.41 -34.90 -20.94
CA GLY A 201 0.64 -35.45 -20.10
C GLY A 201 1.92 -35.81 -20.84
N ASN A 202 2.23 -35.15 -21.95
CA ASN A 202 3.41 -35.44 -22.77
C ASN A 202 4.61 -34.52 -22.48
N GLY A 203 4.40 -33.44 -21.71
CA GLY A 203 5.41 -32.44 -21.35
C GLY A 203 5.88 -31.56 -22.51
N GLU A 204 5.13 -31.48 -23.60
CA GLU A 204 5.37 -30.61 -24.76
C GLU A 204 4.18 -29.65 -24.94
N LEU A 205 4.44 -28.37 -25.23
CA LEU A 205 3.37 -27.40 -25.47
C LEU A 205 2.68 -27.69 -26.81
N ASP A 206 1.51 -28.35 -26.78
CA ASP A 206 0.73 -28.64 -27.97
C ASP A 206 -0.22 -27.49 -28.35
N ALA A 207 -0.70 -27.54 -29.60
CA ALA A 207 -1.63 -26.54 -30.10
C ALA A 207 -2.94 -26.54 -29.28
N GLY A 208 -3.24 -25.39 -28.66
CA GLY A 208 -4.42 -25.19 -27.81
C GLY A 208 -4.16 -25.37 -26.31
N GLU A 209 -2.95 -25.77 -25.91
CA GLU A 209 -2.56 -25.88 -24.49
C GLU A 209 -2.08 -24.56 -23.90
N ASP A 210 -1.54 -23.64 -24.72
CA ASP A 210 -1.17 -22.28 -24.31
C ASP A 210 -2.41 -21.40 -24.09
N THR A 211 -3.15 -21.65 -23.00
CA THR A 211 -4.44 -21.02 -22.75
C THR A 211 -4.31 -19.57 -22.28
N ASN A 212 -3.17 -19.20 -21.69
CA ASN A 212 -2.88 -17.83 -21.27
C ASN A 212 -2.04 -17.02 -22.29
N GLY A 213 -1.50 -17.70 -23.32
CA GLY A 213 -0.77 -17.14 -24.44
C GLY A 213 0.67 -16.75 -24.11
N ASP A 214 1.24 -17.22 -23.00
CA ASP A 214 2.60 -16.83 -22.58
C ASP A 214 3.71 -17.65 -23.28
N GLY A 215 3.34 -18.63 -24.10
CA GLY A 215 4.26 -19.46 -24.87
C GLY A 215 4.98 -20.52 -24.03
N ILE A 216 4.52 -20.77 -22.80
CA ILE A 216 5.10 -21.72 -21.86
C ILE A 216 4.05 -22.78 -21.52
N LEU A 217 4.45 -24.05 -21.51
CA LEU A 217 3.59 -25.11 -20.96
C LEU A 217 3.53 -24.95 -19.44
N ASN A 218 2.41 -24.43 -18.95
CA ASN A 218 2.25 -24.14 -17.54
C ASN A 218 1.99 -25.40 -16.71
N VAL A 219 2.66 -25.47 -15.56
CA VAL A 219 2.49 -26.51 -14.54
C VAL A 219 2.03 -25.81 -13.25
N PRO A 220 1.01 -26.32 -12.54
CA PRO A 220 0.51 -25.69 -11.33
C PRO A 220 1.61 -25.51 -10.27
N ASN A 221 1.72 -24.30 -9.72
CA ASN A 221 2.68 -23.96 -8.68
C ASN A 221 2.22 -24.43 -7.29
N VAL A 222 1.99 -25.73 -7.17
CA VAL A 222 1.50 -26.41 -5.96
C VAL A 222 2.54 -27.41 -5.44
N ILE A 223 2.42 -27.79 -4.18
CA ILE A 223 3.25 -28.79 -3.53
C ILE A 223 2.74 -30.18 -3.95
N PRO A 224 3.56 -30.99 -4.66
CA PRO A 224 3.11 -32.29 -5.15
C PRO A 224 2.69 -33.22 -4.00
N GLY A 225 1.54 -33.90 -4.15
CA GLY A 225 1.04 -34.90 -3.21
C GLY A 225 0.07 -34.37 -2.15
N VAL A 226 0.00 -33.05 -1.92
CA VAL A 226 -0.88 -32.46 -0.88
C VAL A 226 -2.35 -32.61 -1.27
N ALA A 227 -2.72 -32.23 -2.49
CA ALA A 227 -4.09 -32.36 -2.99
C ALA A 227 -4.57 -33.82 -3.00
N GLU A 228 -3.71 -34.76 -3.38
CA GLU A 228 -4.03 -36.19 -3.37
C GLU A 228 -4.20 -36.73 -1.94
N ALA A 229 -3.38 -36.27 -0.99
CA ALA A 229 -3.47 -36.67 0.41
C ALA A 229 -4.75 -36.14 1.09
N LEU A 230 -5.28 -35.00 0.62
CA LEU A 230 -6.40 -34.29 1.22
C LEU A 230 -7.67 -34.28 0.34
N ALA A 231 -7.75 -35.12 -0.68
CA ALA A 231 -8.87 -35.16 -1.63
C ALA A 231 -10.24 -35.42 -0.98
N ASP A 232 -10.27 -36.07 0.20
CA ASP A 232 -11.49 -36.34 0.99
C ASP A 232 -11.68 -35.36 2.16
N ASP A 233 -10.78 -34.38 2.35
CA ASP A 233 -10.87 -33.38 3.42
C ASP A 233 -11.76 -32.21 2.96
N PRO A 234 -12.94 -31.98 3.57
CA PRO A 234 -13.85 -30.92 3.14
C PRO A 234 -13.31 -29.50 3.39
N ASP A 235 -12.30 -29.35 4.26
CA ASP A 235 -11.74 -28.04 4.61
C ASP A 235 -10.58 -27.63 3.67
N PHE A 236 -10.13 -28.55 2.81
CA PHE A 236 -9.04 -28.33 1.85
C PHE A 236 -9.50 -27.55 0.62
N VAL A 237 -8.77 -26.50 0.28
CA VAL A 237 -9.00 -25.65 -0.89
C VAL A 237 -7.79 -25.73 -1.83
N ALA A 238 -7.97 -26.40 -2.96
CA ALA A 238 -6.93 -26.52 -4.00
C ALA A 238 -6.54 -25.14 -4.58
N GLY A 239 -5.25 -24.96 -4.87
CA GLY A 239 -4.67 -23.68 -5.29
C GLY A 239 -4.51 -22.65 -4.16
N VAL A 240 -4.91 -22.99 -2.93
CA VAL A 240 -4.75 -22.16 -1.72
C VAL A 240 -3.94 -22.89 -0.65
N ASP A 241 -4.37 -24.09 -0.27
CA ASP A 241 -3.76 -24.86 0.82
C ASP A 241 -2.53 -25.67 0.38
N ASP A 242 -2.51 -26.10 -0.88
CA ASP A 242 -1.38 -26.78 -1.52
C ASP A 242 -0.45 -25.83 -2.29
N LEU A 243 -0.74 -24.51 -2.32
CA LEU A 243 0.07 -23.54 -3.03
C LEU A 243 1.52 -23.52 -2.51
N ALA A 244 2.49 -23.66 -3.43
CA ALA A 244 3.91 -23.55 -3.13
C ALA A 244 4.36 -22.07 -3.14
N GLY A 245 3.79 -21.23 -2.28
CA GLY A 245 4.09 -19.79 -2.24
C GLY A 245 5.56 -19.43 -1.94
N PHE A 246 6.35 -20.40 -1.49
CA PHE A 246 7.77 -20.32 -1.22
C PHE A 246 8.66 -20.83 -2.35
N PHE A 247 8.10 -21.34 -3.44
CA PHE A 247 8.90 -21.85 -4.55
C PHE A 247 8.19 -21.65 -5.89
N GLU A 248 8.87 -21.01 -6.83
CA GLU A 248 8.41 -20.85 -8.21
C GLU A 248 8.93 -22.02 -9.06
N LEU A 249 8.05 -22.97 -9.38
CA LEU A 249 8.38 -24.16 -10.18
C LEU A 249 8.88 -23.79 -11.59
N GLN A 250 8.28 -22.78 -12.20
CA GLN A 250 8.53 -22.36 -13.58
C GLN A 250 10.00 -21.93 -13.81
N THR A 251 10.66 -21.33 -12.80
CA THR A 251 12.07 -20.91 -12.92
C THR A 251 13.01 -21.61 -11.94
N ASN A 252 12.50 -22.50 -11.07
CA ASN A 252 13.23 -23.08 -9.94
C ASN A 252 13.77 -22.02 -8.97
N THR A 253 12.91 -21.12 -8.50
CA THR A 253 13.31 -20.05 -7.59
C THR A 253 12.68 -20.24 -6.21
N LEU A 254 13.52 -20.38 -5.19
CA LEU A 254 13.08 -20.35 -3.79
C LEU A 254 12.76 -18.90 -3.39
N VAL A 255 11.64 -18.69 -2.72
CA VAL A 255 11.15 -17.37 -2.27
C VAL A 255 10.79 -17.46 -0.79
N PHE A 256 11.20 -16.49 0.01
CA PHE A 256 10.81 -16.36 1.41
C PHE A 256 10.83 -14.90 1.85
N ARG A 257 10.06 -14.55 2.88
CA ARG A 257 9.87 -13.16 3.31
C ARG A 257 10.22 -12.97 4.80
N PRO A 258 10.87 -11.86 5.19
CA PRO A 258 11.00 -11.51 6.60
C PRO A 258 9.62 -11.36 7.25
N VAL A 259 9.39 -11.99 8.41
CA VAL A 259 8.12 -11.85 9.16
C VAL A 259 7.99 -10.46 9.79
N PHE A 260 9.14 -9.83 10.08
CA PHE A 260 9.28 -8.49 10.65
C PHE A 260 10.09 -7.60 9.70
N PRO A 261 9.82 -6.28 9.66
CA PRO A 261 10.67 -5.35 8.92
C PRO A 261 12.09 -5.35 9.49
N LEU A 262 13.06 -5.37 8.60
CA LEU A 262 14.48 -5.28 8.93
C LEU A 262 14.84 -3.88 9.37
N ARG A 263 15.95 -3.75 10.11
CA ARG A 263 16.47 -2.44 10.50
C ARG A 263 16.97 -1.70 9.26
N SER A 264 16.58 -0.43 9.10
CA SER A 264 17.10 0.43 8.04
C SER A 264 18.61 0.62 8.14
N LYS A 265 19.27 0.91 7.01
CA LYS A 265 20.73 1.13 6.92
C LYS A 265 21.59 0.01 7.51
N SER A 266 21.08 -1.22 7.58
CA SER A 266 21.73 -2.35 8.24
C SER A 266 22.14 -3.41 7.21
N THR A 267 23.17 -4.17 7.51
CA THR A 267 23.61 -5.27 6.64
C THR A 267 23.19 -6.61 7.22
N TYR A 268 22.64 -7.48 6.38
CA TYR A 268 22.19 -8.81 6.75
C TYR A 268 22.91 -9.87 5.91
N ALA A 269 23.14 -11.04 6.49
CA ALA A 269 23.55 -12.23 5.77
C ALA A 269 22.34 -13.13 5.55
N VAL A 270 22.14 -13.54 4.30
CA VAL A 270 21.26 -14.64 3.94
C VAL A 270 22.11 -15.89 3.84
N ILE A 271 21.64 -16.97 4.44
CA ILE A 271 22.36 -18.23 4.56
C ILE A 271 21.45 -19.32 4.04
N ILE A 272 21.86 -20.01 2.98
CA ILE A 272 21.27 -21.27 2.55
C ILE A 272 22.05 -22.39 3.20
N THR A 273 21.35 -23.25 3.92
CA THR A 273 21.97 -24.37 4.64
C THR A 273 22.02 -25.60 3.73
N LYS A 274 22.79 -26.60 4.16
CA LYS A 274 22.87 -27.89 3.47
C LYS A 274 21.59 -28.71 3.57
N HIS A 275 20.63 -28.23 4.37
CA HIS A 275 19.33 -28.83 4.56
C HIS A 275 18.40 -28.63 3.38
N LEU A 276 18.66 -27.66 2.50
CA LEU A 276 17.94 -27.55 1.23
C LEU A 276 18.39 -28.68 0.30
N LEU A 277 17.51 -29.63 0.03
CA LEU A 277 17.79 -30.83 -0.75
C LEU A 277 17.19 -30.75 -2.16
N ASP A 278 17.92 -31.27 -3.14
CA ASP A 278 17.39 -31.55 -4.46
C ASP A 278 16.46 -32.78 -4.45
N THR A 279 15.76 -33.01 -5.55
CA THR A 279 14.83 -34.17 -5.70
C THR A 279 15.52 -35.55 -5.63
N ASN A 280 16.85 -35.60 -5.56
CA ASN A 280 17.64 -36.83 -5.35
C ASN A 280 18.20 -36.93 -3.92
N GLY A 281 17.79 -36.03 -3.02
CA GLY A 281 18.22 -35.99 -1.62
C GLY A 281 19.65 -35.45 -1.43
N LYS A 282 20.20 -34.73 -2.41
CA LYS A 282 21.52 -34.08 -2.26
C LYS A 282 21.36 -32.63 -1.88
N SER A 283 22.25 -32.16 -1.02
CA SER A 283 22.33 -30.75 -0.65
C SER A 283 22.62 -29.84 -1.86
N VAL A 284 22.01 -28.65 -1.87
CA VAL A 284 22.34 -27.60 -2.82
C VAL A 284 23.81 -27.13 -2.68
N GLU A 285 24.36 -26.63 -3.78
CA GLU A 285 25.77 -26.24 -3.86
C GLU A 285 25.97 -24.76 -4.20
N SER A 286 27.08 -24.20 -3.73
CA SER A 286 27.52 -22.88 -4.19
C SER A 286 27.94 -22.90 -5.67
N PRO A 287 27.70 -21.81 -6.41
CA PRO A 287 28.27 -21.63 -7.75
C PRO A 287 29.80 -21.44 -7.71
N PHE A 288 30.39 -21.07 -6.56
CA PHE A 288 31.82 -20.77 -6.40
C PHE A 288 32.61 -21.92 -5.76
N ASP A 289 33.94 -21.79 -5.69
CA ASP A 289 34.80 -22.73 -4.94
C ASP A 289 34.61 -22.60 -3.42
N GLY A 290 34.16 -21.43 -2.96
CA GLY A 290 33.76 -21.16 -1.57
C GLY A 290 32.25 -21.04 -1.41
N ILE A 291 31.78 -20.84 -0.18
CA ILE A 291 30.34 -20.71 0.14
C ILE A 291 29.76 -19.31 -0.09
N HIS A 292 30.46 -18.38 -0.76
CA HIS A 292 30.00 -17.00 -0.96
C HIS A 292 30.63 -16.37 -2.21
N PRO A 293 30.06 -15.27 -2.74
CA PRO A 293 30.70 -14.45 -3.77
C PRO A 293 32.04 -13.87 -3.29
N ALA A 294 33.06 -13.84 -4.16
CA ALA A 294 34.43 -13.49 -3.78
C ALA A 294 34.57 -12.06 -3.22
N ASP A 295 33.77 -11.12 -3.70
CA ASP A 295 33.71 -9.71 -3.29
C ASP A 295 33.10 -9.51 -1.89
N GLN A 296 32.51 -10.55 -1.30
CA GLN A 296 31.84 -10.48 0.01
C GLN A 296 32.62 -11.16 1.14
N TYR A 297 33.83 -11.66 0.88
CA TYR A 297 34.68 -12.34 1.87
C TYR A 297 34.83 -11.53 3.18
N GLU A 298 35.17 -10.25 3.08
CA GLU A 298 35.49 -9.43 4.25
C GLU A 298 34.33 -9.29 5.23
N ALA A 299 33.10 -9.24 4.72
CA ALA A 299 31.90 -9.15 5.55
C ALA A 299 31.49 -10.50 6.15
N LEU A 300 31.77 -11.61 5.44
CA LEU A 300 31.34 -12.96 5.84
C LEU A 300 32.42 -13.76 6.57
N LYS A 301 33.66 -13.27 6.68
CA LYS A 301 34.75 -13.97 7.38
C LYS A 301 34.47 -14.31 8.85
N GLY A 302 33.55 -13.56 9.48
CA GLY A 302 33.08 -13.80 10.85
C GLY A 302 31.88 -14.74 10.97
N LEU A 303 31.34 -15.27 9.86
CA LEU A 303 30.05 -15.97 9.82
C LEU A 303 29.96 -17.14 10.83
N GLY A 304 31.01 -17.94 10.97
CA GLY A 304 31.01 -19.05 11.94
C GLY A 304 30.88 -18.59 13.39
N SER A 305 31.48 -17.45 13.75
CA SER A 305 31.31 -16.85 15.09
C SER A 305 29.94 -16.22 15.25
N LEU A 306 29.40 -15.62 14.19
CA LEU A 306 28.05 -15.04 14.17
C LEU A 306 26.99 -16.11 14.44
N LEU A 307 27.04 -17.23 13.71
CA LEU A 307 26.15 -18.37 13.88
C LEU A 307 26.18 -18.93 15.31
N GLN A 308 27.38 -19.03 15.89
CA GLN A 308 27.53 -19.49 17.27
C GLN A 308 26.93 -18.51 18.29
N GLN A 309 27.07 -17.20 18.07
CA GLN A 309 26.53 -16.18 18.97
C GLN A 309 25.01 -16.05 18.87
N ALA A 310 24.46 -16.24 17.67
CA ALA A 310 23.03 -16.24 17.40
C ALA A 310 22.30 -17.49 17.96
N ASP A 311 23.05 -18.52 18.39
CA ASP A 311 22.53 -19.77 18.97
C ASP A 311 21.46 -20.48 18.11
N VAL A 312 21.61 -20.40 16.78
CA VAL A 312 20.63 -20.95 15.81
C VAL A 312 20.76 -22.46 15.58
N GLY A 313 21.70 -23.14 16.23
CA GLY A 313 21.95 -24.58 16.02
C GLY A 313 22.58 -24.96 14.67
N ILE A 314 22.89 -23.99 13.81
CA ILE A 314 23.60 -24.18 12.52
C ILE A 314 25.09 -23.85 12.70
N GLU A 315 25.99 -24.76 12.30
CA GLU A 315 27.43 -24.51 12.28
C GLU A 315 27.90 -24.05 10.89
N LEU A 316 29.12 -23.50 10.79
CA LEU A 316 29.70 -23.12 9.50
C LEU A 316 29.79 -24.31 8.52
N GLY A 317 29.92 -25.53 9.03
CA GLY A 317 29.93 -26.76 8.25
C GLY A 317 28.59 -27.08 7.58
N ASP A 318 27.50 -26.51 8.08
CA ASP A 318 26.13 -26.73 7.58
C ASP A 318 25.73 -25.69 6.54
N VAL A 319 26.57 -24.69 6.26
CA VAL A 319 26.29 -23.66 5.26
C VAL A 319 26.59 -24.19 3.84
N ALA A 320 25.62 -24.09 2.95
CA ALA A 320 25.78 -24.39 1.52
C ALA A 320 26.19 -23.14 0.73
N PHE A 321 25.54 -22.01 1.02
CA PHE A 321 25.82 -20.73 0.39
C PHE A 321 25.41 -19.56 1.30
N ALA A 322 26.15 -18.45 1.26
CA ALA A 322 25.80 -17.23 1.97
C ALA A 322 26.18 -15.99 1.16
N TRP A 323 25.38 -14.94 1.29
CA TRP A 323 25.66 -13.62 0.75
C TRP A 323 25.11 -12.55 1.70
N LYS A 324 25.44 -11.30 1.43
CA LYS A 324 24.95 -10.15 2.18
C LYS A 324 24.16 -9.17 1.31
N TYR A 325 23.29 -8.42 1.95
CA TYR A 325 22.73 -7.20 1.39
C TYR A 325 22.57 -6.13 2.46
N THR A 326 22.59 -4.87 2.05
CA THR A 326 22.32 -3.71 2.91
C THR A 326 20.90 -3.19 2.65
N THR A 327 20.13 -3.00 3.72
CA THR A 327 18.80 -2.39 3.67
C THR A 327 18.90 -0.88 3.45
N GLN A 328 17.88 -0.31 2.81
CA GLN A 328 17.80 1.09 2.44
C GLN A 328 17.59 2.02 3.65
N ASP A 329 17.70 3.32 3.39
CA ASP A 329 17.25 4.36 4.29
C ASP A 329 15.76 4.66 4.05
N THR A 330 14.86 3.94 4.72
CA THR A 330 13.41 4.10 4.50
C THR A 330 12.82 5.35 5.18
N THR A 331 13.41 5.83 6.27
CA THR A 331 12.82 6.87 7.13
C THR A 331 13.60 8.18 7.17
N GLY A 332 14.88 8.17 6.76
CA GLY A 332 15.81 9.29 6.97
C GLY A 332 15.38 10.59 6.32
N ASP A 333 14.67 10.54 5.20
CA ASP A 333 14.10 11.73 4.56
C ASP A 333 13.03 12.39 5.44
N MET A 334 12.10 11.59 5.99
CA MET A 334 11.03 12.11 6.86
C MET A 334 11.59 12.65 8.17
N GLU A 335 12.59 11.98 8.75
CA GLU A 335 13.33 12.46 9.93
C GLU A 335 13.98 13.83 9.64
N ALA A 336 14.62 13.98 8.47
CA ALA A 336 15.30 15.22 8.08
C ALA A 336 14.33 16.36 7.74
N ILE A 337 13.23 16.06 7.03
CA ILE A 337 12.17 17.04 6.70
C ILE A 337 11.53 17.55 7.99
N ARG A 338 11.17 16.64 8.91
CA ARG A 338 10.64 17.01 10.22
C ARG A 338 11.63 17.86 11.02
N ALA A 339 12.91 17.51 11.05
CA ALA A 339 13.92 18.35 11.71
C ALA A 339 14.02 19.74 11.06
N GLY A 340 13.96 19.80 9.73
CA GLY A 340 14.03 21.03 8.94
C GLY A 340 12.88 21.99 9.22
N LEU A 341 11.65 21.48 9.27
CA LEU A 341 10.46 22.23 9.66
C LEU A 341 10.54 22.75 11.11
N TYR A 342 11.44 22.23 11.92
CA TYR A 342 11.69 22.71 13.28
C TYR A 342 13.04 23.43 13.40
N SER A 343 13.56 24.01 12.29
CA SER A 343 14.78 24.82 12.26
C SER A 343 16.09 24.05 12.51
N HIS A 344 16.12 22.74 12.27
CA HIS A 344 17.27 21.87 12.53
C HIS A 344 17.67 21.01 11.34
N GLY A 345 18.89 20.44 11.42
CA GLY A 345 19.38 19.51 10.42
C GLY A 345 19.72 20.16 9.06
N PRO A 346 19.87 19.36 8.01
CA PRO A 346 20.25 19.84 6.68
C PRO A 346 19.18 20.72 6.01
N PHE A 347 17.91 20.56 6.39
CA PHE A 347 16.76 21.26 5.80
C PHE A 347 16.22 22.39 6.68
N ALA A 348 17.04 22.96 7.58
CA ALA A 348 16.63 23.97 8.55
C ALA A 348 15.99 25.25 7.93
N GLU A 349 16.18 25.49 6.63
CA GLU A 349 15.54 26.60 5.93
C GLU A 349 14.01 26.45 5.79
N LEU A 350 13.48 25.23 5.89
CA LEU A 350 12.03 24.97 5.77
C LEU A 350 11.21 25.70 6.84
N ASP A 351 11.70 25.82 8.08
CA ASP A 351 11.00 26.53 9.14
C ASP A 351 10.79 28.03 8.82
N ALA A 352 11.80 28.65 8.21
CA ALA A 352 11.72 30.06 7.81
C ALA A 352 10.88 30.26 6.54
N ALA A 353 10.87 29.29 5.62
CA ALA A 353 10.04 29.32 4.42
C ALA A 353 8.55 29.07 4.72
N PHE A 354 8.25 28.22 5.71
CA PHE A 354 6.90 27.81 6.10
C PHE A 354 6.68 28.07 7.60
N PRO A 355 6.54 29.34 8.01
CA PRO A 355 6.37 29.71 9.40
C PRO A 355 5.00 29.23 9.92
N PRO A 356 4.92 28.60 11.11
CA PRO A 356 3.68 28.00 11.60
C PRO A 356 2.66 29.02 12.11
N THR A 357 3.05 30.30 12.15
CA THR A 357 2.21 31.43 12.59
C THR A 357 1.45 32.09 11.45
N GLU A 358 1.76 31.74 10.20
CA GLU A 358 0.99 32.18 9.04
C GLU A 358 -0.21 31.25 8.85
N VAL A 359 -1.41 31.78 9.02
CA VAL A 359 -2.66 31.03 8.91
C VAL A 359 -3.64 31.86 8.08
N ASP A 360 -4.28 31.23 7.10
CA ASP A 360 -5.34 31.83 6.29
C ASP A 360 -6.70 31.33 6.78
N LEU A 361 -7.48 32.16 7.47
CA LEU A 361 -8.84 31.79 7.89
C LEU A 361 -9.87 32.03 6.80
N PHE A 362 -10.76 31.05 6.61
CA PHE A 362 -11.91 31.21 5.73
C PHE A 362 -13.02 31.97 6.48
N GLN A 363 -13.38 33.15 5.97
CA GLN A 363 -14.48 33.93 6.50
C GLN A 363 -15.82 33.28 6.12
N MET A 364 -16.61 32.89 7.11
CA MET A 364 -17.87 32.15 6.90
C MET A 364 -19.04 33.09 6.62
N THR A 365 -19.09 34.24 7.30
CA THR A 365 -20.16 35.22 7.17
C THR A 365 -19.82 36.32 6.18
N THR A 366 -20.84 36.93 5.56
CA THR A 366 -20.62 38.14 4.72
C THR A 366 -20.64 39.44 5.52
N GLU A 367 -21.04 39.40 6.79
CA GLU A 367 -21.05 40.51 7.73
C GLU A 367 -19.85 40.41 8.70
N LEU A 368 -19.17 41.52 8.96
CA LEU A 368 -18.01 41.62 9.87
C LEU A 368 -18.40 41.89 11.34
N GLU A 369 -19.69 41.99 11.67
CA GLU A 369 -20.14 42.18 13.06
C GLU A 369 -20.25 40.82 13.78
N GLY A 370 -19.21 40.42 14.55
CA GLY A 370 -19.21 39.22 15.40
C GLY A 370 -18.38 38.04 14.86
N LYS A 371 -18.70 36.80 15.30
CA LYS A 371 -18.00 35.51 15.05
C LYS A 371 -17.84 35.13 13.55
N ALA A 372 -17.09 35.93 12.78
CA ALA A 372 -17.04 35.84 11.32
C ALA A 372 -16.35 34.59 10.78
N TYR A 373 -15.57 33.90 11.62
CA TYR A 373 -14.78 32.71 11.27
C TYR A 373 -15.29 31.43 11.95
N SER A 374 -16.35 31.53 12.77
CA SER A 374 -16.97 30.40 13.44
C SER A 374 -18.32 30.08 12.78
N LEU A 375 -18.49 28.84 12.33
CA LEU A 375 -19.77 28.34 11.83
C LEU A 375 -20.51 27.59 12.94
N PRO A 376 -21.65 28.10 13.46
CA PRO A 376 -22.44 27.37 14.45
C PRO A 376 -22.99 26.07 13.86
N MET A 377 -22.95 24.99 14.65
CA MET A 377 -23.39 23.67 14.18
C MET A 377 -24.86 23.64 13.70
N SER A 378 -25.70 24.52 14.24
CA SER A 378 -27.10 24.66 13.81
C SER A 378 -27.28 25.01 12.33
N VAL A 379 -26.30 25.68 11.72
CA VAL A 379 -26.32 26.03 10.29
C VAL A 379 -26.06 24.80 9.44
N LEU A 380 -25.04 24.01 9.81
CA LEU A 380 -24.67 22.79 9.08
C LEU A 380 -25.74 21.69 9.24
N ASN A 381 -26.43 21.62 10.38
CA ASN A 381 -27.56 20.71 10.59
C ASN A 381 -28.72 20.92 9.59
N SER A 382 -28.82 22.10 8.98
CA SER A 382 -29.82 22.36 7.93
C SER A 382 -29.41 21.79 6.55
N PHE A 383 -28.11 21.53 6.37
CA PHE A 383 -27.51 20.98 5.16
C PHE A 383 -27.27 19.47 5.24
N LEU A 384 -26.89 18.96 6.42
CA LEU A 384 -26.53 17.55 6.62
C LEU A 384 -27.56 16.55 6.08
N PRO A 385 -28.89 16.69 6.30
CA PRO A 385 -29.85 15.74 5.74
C PRO A 385 -29.86 15.64 4.21
N LEU A 386 -29.23 16.57 3.50
CA LEU A 386 -29.11 16.55 2.04
C LEU A 386 -27.89 15.76 1.54
N VAL A 387 -26.93 15.45 2.44
CA VAL A 387 -25.64 14.81 2.11
C VAL A 387 -25.27 13.68 3.08
N ILE A 388 -26.10 13.38 4.08
CA ILE A 388 -25.78 12.41 5.16
C ILE A 388 -25.69 10.98 4.65
N ASP A 389 -26.51 10.62 3.65
CA ASP A 389 -26.44 9.32 2.98
C ASP A 389 -25.06 9.11 2.33
N ASP A 390 -24.51 10.16 1.71
CA ASP A 390 -23.20 10.12 1.03
C ASP A 390 -22.01 10.28 2.01
N LEU A 391 -22.19 10.97 3.15
CA LEU A 391 -21.15 11.21 4.15
C LEU A 391 -20.94 10.07 5.14
N ALA A 392 -22.01 9.34 5.48
CA ALA A 392 -22.00 8.38 6.57
C ALA A 392 -22.69 7.05 6.19
N GLY A 393 -23.64 7.05 5.26
CA GLY A 393 -24.50 5.88 5.03
C GLY A 393 -25.24 5.46 6.32
N GLY A 394 -25.54 4.17 6.43
CA GLY A 394 -26.12 3.58 7.65
C GLY A 394 -27.65 3.66 7.73
N SER A 395 -28.19 3.13 8.84
CA SER A 395 -29.64 3.10 9.08
C SER A 395 -30.16 4.47 9.51
N ASP A 396 -31.48 4.69 9.42
CA ASP A 396 -32.13 5.90 9.97
C ASP A 396 -31.74 6.13 11.45
N GLU A 397 -31.54 5.05 12.21
CA GLU A 397 -31.10 5.11 13.60
C GLU A 397 -29.67 5.64 13.72
N SER A 398 -28.74 5.10 12.93
CA SER A 398 -27.35 5.59 12.89
C SER A 398 -27.27 7.07 12.52
N GLN A 399 -28.05 7.51 11.52
CA GLN A 399 -28.09 8.91 11.12
C GLN A 399 -28.62 9.83 12.23
N ASN A 400 -29.69 9.42 12.91
CA ASN A 400 -30.22 10.17 14.06
C ASN A 400 -29.22 10.24 15.21
N GLN A 401 -28.45 9.17 15.44
CA GLN A 401 -27.40 9.14 16.45
C GLN A 401 -26.26 10.09 16.11
N ILE A 402 -25.81 10.14 14.85
CA ILE A 402 -24.82 11.11 14.37
C ILE A 402 -25.30 12.54 14.61
N LEU A 403 -26.53 12.88 14.19
CA LEU A 403 -27.11 14.21 14.40
C LEU A 403 -27.18 14.59 15.89
N THR A 404 -27.49 13.62 16.74
CA THR A 404 -27.51 13.77 18.20
C THR A 404 -26.12 14.06 18.76
N ASP A 405 -25.11 13.31 18.32
CA ASP A 405 -23.72 13.49 18.73
C ASP A 405 -23.14 14.83 18.26
N LEU A 406 -23.48 15.26 17.05
CA LEU A 406 -23.08 16.56 16.51
C LEU A 406 -23.61 17.74 17.35
N SER A 407 -24.68 17.55 18.13
CA SER A 407 -25.18 18.59 19.03
C SER A 407 -24.20 18.98 20.15
N PHE A 408 -23.13 18.22 20.39
CA PHE A 408 -22.08 18.53 21.35
C PHE A 408 -20.97 19.44 20.80
N ILE A 409 -20.99 19.72 19.50
CA ILE A 409 -20.12 20.70 18.85
C ILE A 409 -20.72 22.10 19.07
N ASP A 410 -19.87 23.06 19.46
CA ASP A 410 -20.26 24.46 19.58
C ASP A 410 -20.24 25.13 18.20
N HIS A 411 -19.08 25.08 17.55
CA HIS A 411 -18.87 25.68 16.25
C HIS A 411 -17.78 24.96 15.46
N ILE A 412 -17.65 25.35 14.20
CA ILE A 412 -16.69 24.85 13.22
C ILE A 412 -15.79 25.98 12.77
N VAL A 413 -14.55 25.64 12.46
CA VAL A 413 -13.53 26.55 11.93
C VAL A 413 -12.89 25.91 10.70
N MET A 414 -12.56 26.72 9.70
CA MET A 414 -11.75 26.28 8.56
C MET A 414 -10.65 27.28 8.27
N GLY A 415 -9.53 26.78 7.80
CA GLY A 415 -8.44 27.61 7.31
C GLY A 415 -7.46 26.84 6.43
N ALA A 416 -6.38 27.51 6.09
CA ALA A 416 -5.23 26.91 5.44
C ALA A 416 -3.93 27.35 6.13
N THR A 417 -2.92 26.49 6.08
CA THR A 417 -1.56 26.78 6.56
C THR A 417 -0.57 26.58 5.41
N PRO A 418 0.50 27.39 5.30
CA PRO A 418 1.54 27.13 4.31
C PRO A 418 2.32 25.86 4.65
N GLY A 419 2.76 25.15 3.63
CA GLY A 419 3.64 23.99 3.76
C GLY A 419 4.48 23.76 2.50
N PRO A 420 5.58 22.99 2.61
CA PRO A 420 6.38 22.60 1.45
C PRO A 420 5.63 21.59 0.58
N ASN A 421 5.72 21.76 -0.73
CA ASN A 421 5.28 20.78 -1.73
C ASN A 421 6.49 20.09 -2.39
N PHE A 422 6.85 18.90 -1.94
CA PHE A 422 7.94 18.11 -2.53
C PHE A 422 7.54 17.41 -3.84
N LEU A 423 6.24 17.42 -4.18
CA LEU A 423 5.68 16.93 -5.43
C LEU A 423 5.48 18.04 -6.46
N ALA A 424 6.00 19.24 -6.22
CA ALA A 424 5.90 20.32 -7.21
C ALA A 424 6.52 19.90 -8.56
N ASP A 425 5.91 20.38 -9.64
CA ASP A 425 6.34 20.22 -11.03
C ASP A 425 7.82 20.59 -11.23
N LYS A 426 8.57 19.65 -11.82
CA LYS A 426 9.99 19.77 -12.14
C LYS A 426 10.25 19.96 -13.63
N ASP A 427 9.30 19.65 -14.50
CA ASP A 427 9.47 19.73 -15.96
C ASP A 427 8.98 21.07 -16.55
N GLY A 428 8.17 21.81 -15.77
CA GLY A 428 7.73 23.16 -16.07
C GLY A 428 6.51 23.24 -16.98
N ILE A 429 5.73 22.16 -17.12
CA ILE A 429 4.48 22.16 -17.87
C ILE A 429 3.26 22.60 -17.03
N ALA A 430 3.44 22.82 -15.73
CA ALA A 430 2.37 23.29 -14.85
C ALA A 430 1.81 24.67 -15.27
N THR A 431 0.54 24.87 -14.92
CA THR A 431 -0.22 26.11 -15.05
C THR A 431 -0.92 26.43 -13.73
N ASP A 432 -1.52 27.62 -13.62
CA ASP A 432 -2.20 28.06 -12.38
C ASP A 432 -3.37 27.13 -11.99
N THR A 433 -4.02 26.45 -12.96
CA THR A 433 -5.14 25.53 -12.70
C THR A 433 -4.78 24.05 -12.85
N TYR A 434 -3.61 23.74 -13.42
CA TYR A 434 -3.10 22.37 -13.58
C TYR A 434 -1.68 22.29 -13.07
N PRO A 435 -1.45 21.81 -11.83
CA PRO A 435 -0.13 21.78 -11.23
C PRO A 435 0.84 20.77 -11.88
N ALA A 436 0.37 19.88 -12.77
CA ALA A 436 1.18 18.92 -13.53
C ALA A 436 2.18 18.15 -12.64
N ASP A 437 1.67 17.60 -11.56
CA ASP A 437 2.41 16.94 -10.49
C ASP A 437 1.98 15.47 -10.30
N ASP A 438 1.23 14.91 -11.25
CA ASP A 438 0.65 13.55 -11.21
C ASP A 438 1.66 12.41 -11.47
N ASP A 439 2.90 12.74 -11.82
CA ASP A 439 4.03 11.84 -12.05
C ASP A 439 5.27 12.20 -11.19
N GLU A 440 5.12 13.17 -10.30
CA GLU A 440 6.23 13.73 -9.54
C GLU A 440 6.61 12.87 -8.32
N SER A 441 7.86 12.96 -7.90
CA SER A 441 8.38 12.28 -6.71
C SER A 441 9.36 13.17 -5.93
N PHE A 442 9.65 12.80 -4.69
CA PHE A 442 10.55 13.55 -3.82
C PHE A 442 11.97 13.54 -4.38
N ALA A 443 12.54 14.73 -4.54
CA ALA A 443 13.94 14.92 -4.84
C ALA A 443 14.63 15.55 -3.63
N VAL A 444 14.99 14.71 -2.66
CA VAL A 444 15.62 15.11 -1.39
C VAL A 444 16.84 14.24 -1.09
N ASN A 445 17.87 14.84 -0.49
CA ASN A 445 19.05 14.13 -0.03
C ASN A 445 19.50 14.71 1.33
N PRO A 446 19.16 14.04 2.45
CA PRO A 446 19.54 14.49 3.80
C PRO A 446 21.05 14.54 4.04
N LYS A 447 21.85 13.81 3.27
CA LYS A 447 23.31 13.76 3.42
C LYS A 447 23.98 14.99 2.81
N THR A 448 23.52 15.43 1.64
CA THR A 448 24.05 16.62 0.94
C THR A 448 23.33 17.90 1.35
N GLY A 449 22.09 17.79 1.82
CA GLY A 449 21.19 18.92 2.09
C GLY A 449 20.48 19.46 0.86
N GLU A 450 20.55 18.76 -0.28
CA GLU A 450 19.80 19.11 -1.48
C GLU A 450 18.34 18.71 -1.33
N MET A 451 17.43 19.62 -1.69
CA MET A 451 16.00 19.37 -1.75
C MET A 451 15.34 20.24 -2.81
N PHE A 452 14.32 19.71 -3.47
CA PHE A 452 13.42 20.47 -4.34
C PHE A 452 12.03 20.52 -3.71
N TYR A 453 11.45 21.72 -3.61
CA TYR A 453 10.08 21.92 -3.13
C TYR A 453 9.48 23.17 -3.76
N GLY A 454 8.16 23.17 -3.93
CA GLY A 454 7.33 24.34 -4.17
C GLY A 454 6.55 24.74 -2.91
N ASP A 455 5.64 25.71 -3.07
CA ASP A 455 4.76 26.17 -2.00
C ASP A 455 3.38 25.53 -2.15
N THR A 456 2.73 25.18 -1.03
CA THR A 456 1.32 24.78 -1.04
C THR A 456 0.55 25.36 0.15
N ARG A 457 -0.78 25.32 0.04
CA ARG A 457 -1.72 25.69 1.11
C ARG A 457 -2.46 24.43 1.54
N ILE A 458 -2.22 24.03 2.78
CA ILE A 458 -2.81 22.84 3.39
C ILE A 458 -4.13 23.25 4.01
N THR A 459 -5.24 22.83 3.39
CA THR A 459 -6.60 23.10 3.85
C THR A 459 -6.97 22.19 5.01
N TRP A 460 -7.58 22.79 6.04
CA TRP A 460 -8.01 22.07 7.23
C TRP A 460 -9.37 22.59 7.71
N TRP A 461 -10.07 21.70 8.40
CA TRP A 461 -11.32 21.98 9.10
C TRP A 461 -11.21 21.44 10.52
N CYS A 462 -11.77 22.14 11.49
CA CYS A 462 -11.86 21.67 12.88
C CYS A 462 -13.27 21.92 13.46
N THR A 463 -13.79 20.94 14.21
CA THR A 463 -14.98 21.09 15.05
C THR A 463 -14.57 21.37 16.49
N VAL A 464 -15.13 22.42 17.11
CA VAL A 464 -14.83 22.82 18.49
C VAL A 464 -15.94 22.33 19.44
N PRO A 465 -15.63 21.56 20.50
CA PRO A 465 -16.62 21.09 21.46
C PRO A 465 -17.25 22.20 22.29
N LYS A 466 -18.44 21.95 22.83
CA LYS A 466 -19.02 22.78 23.89
C LYS A 466 -18.23 22.64 25.20
N ALA A 467 -17.93 23.78 25.83
CA ALA A 467 -17.36 23.82 27.17
C ALA A 467 -18.41 23.50 28.24
N ASP A 468 -18.00 22.75 29.26
CA ASP A 468 -18.81 22.42 30.43
C ASP A 468 -17.94 22.31 31.71
N SER A 469 -18.46 21.71 32.77
CA SER A 469 -17.72 21.54 34.03
C SER A 469 -16.59 20.50 33.98
N ALA A 470 -16.60 19.62 32.98
CA ALA A 470 -15.63 18.54 32.81
C ALA A 470 -14.58 18.88 31.73
N PHE A 471 -14.95 19.66 30.71
CA PHE A 471 -14.07 19.99 29.58
C PHE A 471 -14.18 21.48 29.23
N SER A 472 -13.04 22.14 29.05
CA SER A 472 -12.95 23.55 28.72
C SER A 472 -11.80 23.82 27.75
N PRO A 473 -11.87 24.87 26.92
CA PRO A 473 -10.78 25.28 26.04
C PRO A 473 -9.50 25.66 26.82
N PRO A 474 -8.30 25.51 26.22
CA PRO A 474 -8.07 24.94 24.89
C PRO A 474 -8.28 23.42 24.88
N PHE A 475 -9.09 22.94 23.94
CA PHE A 475 -9.37 21.52 23.79
C PHE A 475 -8.18 20.76 23.17
N PRO A 476 -7.94 19.50 23.59
CA PRO A 476 -7.02 18.61 22.88
C PRO A 476 -7.50 18.33 21.45
N VAL A 477 -6.57 17.99 20.57
CA VAL A 477 -6.81 17.83 19.13
C VAL A 477 -6.81 16.35 18.76
N PHE A 478 -7.91 15.91 18.16
CA PHE A 478 -8.02 14.63 17.49
C PHE A 478 -7.97 14.87 15.98
N MET A 479 -6.89 14.44 15.33
CA MET A 479 -6.77 14.54 13.89
C MET A 479 -7.35 13.30 13.22
N TYR A 480 -8.15 13.51 12.18
CA TYR A 480 -8.75 12.43 11.39
C TYR A 480 -8.26 12.48 9.94
N GLY A 481 -7.80 11.35 9.42
CA GLY A 481 -7.51 11.13 8.00
C GLY A 481 -8.66 10.39 7.31
N HIS A 482 -9.11 10.92 6.18
CA HIS A 482 -10.22 10.37 5.39
C HIS A 482 -9.77 9.18 4.52
N GLY A 483 -10.74 8.40 4.02
CA GLY A 483 -10.53 7.28 3.11
C GLY A 483 -10.15 7.68 1.68
N TYR A 484 -9.73 6.70 0.89
CA TYR A 484 -9.36 6.90 -0.52
C TYR A 484 -10.57 7.36 -1.34
N GLY A 485 -10.42 8.46 -2.09
CA GLY A 485 -11.50 9.03 -2.91
C GLY A 485 -12.51 9.88 -2.14
N SER A 486 -12.35 10.00 -0.82
CA SER A 486 -13.15 10.84 0.08
C SER A 486 -12.51 12.23 0.23
N ASN A 487 -12.87 12.96 1.29
CA ASN A 487 -12.33 14.27 1.63
C ASN A 487 -12.45 14.56 3.13
N ARG A 488 -11.90 15.68 3.58
CA ARG A 488 -11.86 16.09 5.00
C ARG A 488 -13.23 16.13 5.73
N LEU A 489 -14.37 16.18 5.04
CA LEU A 489 -15.69 16.18 5.69
C LEU A 489 -16.05 14.83 6.34
N GLU A 490 -15.42 13.73 5.93
CA GLU A 490 -15.62 12.40 6.53
C GLU A 490 -15.41 12.40 8.05
N GLY A 491 -14.51 13.25 8.56
CA GLY A 491 -14.27 13.40 9.99
C GLY A 491 -15.50 13.81 10.81
N LEU A 492 -16.55 14.35 10.18
CA LEU A 492 -17.82 14.68 10.84
C LEU A 492 -18.54 13.44 11.40
N GLY A 493 -18.35 12.26 10.79
CA GLY A 493 -18.91 11.01 11.30
C GLY A 493 -18.43 10.67 12.71
N PHE A 494 -17.24 11.12 13.09
CA PHE A 494 -16.64 10.88 14.42
C PHE A 494 -16.66 12.11 15.33
N ALA A 495 -16.69 13.32 14.74
CA ALA A 495 -16.49 14.58 15.45
C ALA A 495 -17.46 14.80 16.61
N GLY A 496 -18.76 14.50 16.43
CA GLY A 496 -19.76 14.67 17.48
C GLY A 496 -19.47 13.79 18.71
N ARG A 497 -19.15 12.52 18.48
CA ARG A 497 -18.85 11.56 19.55
C ARG A 497 -17.52 11.91 20.24
N LEU A 498 -16.51 12.33 19.49
CA LEU A 498 -15.24 12.81 20.06
C LEU A 498 -15.40 14.11 20.84
N ALA A 499 -16.32 15.00 20.44
CA ALA A 499 -16.70 16.17 21.23
C ALA A 499 -17.30 15.76 22.58
N ARG A 500 -17.94 14.59 22.70
CA ARG A 500 -18.39 13.99 23.98
C ARG A 500 -17.23 13.45 24.83
N PHE A 501 -16.03 13.32 24.27
CA PHE A 501 -14.76 13.08 25.00
C PHE A 501 -13.89 14.34 25.15
N GLY A 502 -14.30 15.47 24.55
CA GLY A 502 -13.72 16.79 24.77
C GLY A 502 -12.58 17.09 23.83
N TYR A 503 -12.59 16.46 22.66
CA TYR A 503 -11.62 16.66 21.61
C TYR A 503 -12.17 17.57 20.53
N ALA A 504 -11.37 18.54 20.12
CA ALA A 504 -11.56 19.18 18.83
C ALA A 504 -11.16 18.18 17.73
N CYS A 505 -12.10 17.85 16.84
CA CYS A 505 -11.84 16.95 15.72
C CYS A 505 -11.40 17.78 14.52
N CYS A 506 -10.18 17.56 14.04
CA CYS A 506 -9.59 18.28 12.91
C CYS A 506 -9.29 17.33 11.76
N ALA A 507 -9.68 17.69 10.54
CA ALA A 507 -9.46 16.89 9.35
C ALA A 507 -8.82 17.74 8.25
N LEU A 508 -7.96 17.08 7.46
CA LEU A 508 -7.22 17.63 6.34
C LEU A 508 -7.51 16.79 5.10
N ASP A 509 -7.39 17.38 3.92
CA ASP A 509 -7.33 16.56 2.71
C ASP A 509 -5.91 16.02 2.55
N ALA A 510 -5.80 14.72 2.28
CA ALA A 510 -4.58 14.14 1.75
C ALA A 510 -4.16 14.86 0.43
N TYR A 511 -2.90 14.71 0.03
CA TYR A 511 -2.45 15.30 -1.24
C TYR A 511 -3.34 14.81 -2.40
N GLY A 512 -3.63 15.69 -3.36
CA GLY A 512 -4.52 15.38 -4.49
C GLY A 512 -6.01 15.21 -4.14
N HIS A 513 -6.43 15.37 -2.88
CA HIS A 513 -7.83 15.21 -2.47
C HIS A 513 -8.55 16.55 -2.21
N GLY A 514 -9.88 16.50 -2.23
CA GLY A 514 -10.77 17.62 -1.96
C GLY A 514 -12.23 17.26 -2.23
N LEU A 515 -13.14 18.19 -1.95
CA LEU A 515 -14.56 17.97 -2.20
C LEU A 515 -14.84 18.01 -3.71
N ALA A 516 -15.15 16.85 -4.29
CA ALA A 516 -15.62 16.69 -5.67
C ALA A 516 -17.13 16.42 -5.69
N PHE A 517 -17.86 17.03 -6.63
CA PHE A 517 -19.27 16.74 -6.87
C PHE A 517 -19.39 15.90 -8.15
N PRO A 518 -19.98 14.69 -8.09
CA PRO A 518 -20.23 13.90 -9.30
C PRO A 518 -21.24 14.63 -10.21
N ASP A 519 -21.07 14.55 -11.52
CA ASP A 519 -22.00 15.13 -12.51
C ASP A 519 -23.34 14.37 -12.60
N ASP A 520 -23.43 13.16 -12.03
CA ASP A 520 -24.45 12.17 -12.32
C ASP A 520 -25.12 11.48 -11.10
N GLU A 521 -24.68 11.74 -9.86
CA GLU A 521 -25.20 11.01 -8.68
C GLU A 521 -26.00 11.83 -7.65
N ILE A 522 -25.85 13.16 -7.60
CA ILE A 522 -26.62 13.96 -6.63
C ILE A 522 -27.90 14.50 -7.29
N ASP A 523 -29.07 14.00 -6.86
CA ASP A 523 -30.37 14.59 -7.22
C ASP A 523 -30.58 15.93 -6.50
N LEU A 524 -29.86 16.96 -6.93
CA LEU A 524 -30.00 18.35 -6.48
C LEU A 524 -31.22 19.04 -7.10
N ALA A 525 -32.18 18.29 -7.67
CA ALA A 525 -33.44 18.84 -8.16
C ALA A 525 -34.19 19.78 -7.17
N PRO A 526 -34.05 19.66 -5.83
CA PRO A 526 -34.61 20.62 -4.89
C PRO A 526 -33.97 22.02 -4.90
N LEU A 527 -32.76 22.19 -5.45
CA LEU A 527 -32.00 23.46 -5.48
C LEU A 527 -32.10 24.21 -6.83
N LEU A 528 -32.96 23.76 -7.75
CA LEU A 528 -33.00 24.25 -9.14
C LEU A 528 -33.69 25.62 -9.34
N GLU A 529 -32.90 26.69 -9.24
CA GLU A 529 -32.86 27.82 -10.20
C GLU A 529 -31.42 28.23 -10.62
N ALA A 530 -30.37 27.68 -9.98
CA ALA A 530 -28.96 28.02 -10.23
C ALA A 530 -28.33 27.24 -11.40
N THR A 531 -27.37 27.86 -12.12
CA THR A 531 -26.68 27.27 -13.28
C THR A 531 -25.49 26.35 -12.94
N THR A 532 -25.10 26.25 -11.66
CA THR A 532 -23.95 25.45 -11.15
C THR A 532 -24.18 25.05 -9.69
N ILE A 533 -23.62 23.93 -9.22
CA ILE A 533 -23.70 23.47 -7.81
C ILE A 533 -23.16 24.51 -6.83
N MET A 534 -22.04 25.17 -7.16
CA MET A 534 -21.48 26.24 -6.33
C MET A 534 -22.43 27.43 -6.16
N GLY A 535 -23.05 27.89 -7.24
CA GLY A 535 -24.07 28.93 -7.17
C GLY A 535 -25.27 28.54 -6.29
N ALA A 536 -25.66 27.27 -6.27
CA ALA A 536 -26.72 26.77 -5.39
C ALA A 536 -26.29 26.76 -3.91
N LEU A 537 -25.05 26.36 -3.60
CA LEU A 537 -24.50 26.40 -2.24
C LEU A 537 -24.34 27.85 -1.75
N GLU A 538 -23.84 28.74 -2.60
CA GLU A 538 -23.74 30.18 -2.31
C GLU A 538 -25.11 30.81 -2.05
N GLU A 539 -26.12 30.48 -2.84
CA GLU A 539 -27.48 30.96 -2.61
C GLU A 539 -28.08 30.40 -1.31
N PHE A 540 -27.94 29.09 -1.08
CA PHE A 540 -28.47 28.41 0.11
C PHE A 540 -27.85 28.95 1.41
N PHE A 541 -26.52 29.00 1.49
CA PHE A 541 -25.83 29.49 2.69
C PHE A 541 -25.85 31.02 2.78
N GLY A 542 -25.83 31.72 1.64
CA GLY A 542 -25.99 33.18 1.58
C GLY A 542 -27.32 33.65 2.16
N ALA A 543 -28.42 32.94 1.90
CA ALA A 543 -29.73 33.21 2.51
C ALA A 543 -29.72 33.08 4.05
N GLN A 544 -28.77 32.33 4.60
CA GLN A 544 -28.57 32.13 6.04
C GLN A 544 -27.50 33.06 6.64
N GLY A 545 -26.88 33.93 5.83
CA GLY A 545 -25.81 34.84 6.25
C GLY A 545 -24.39 34.29 6.09
N TYR A 546 -24.23 33.06 5.59
CA TYR A 546 -22.97 32.31 5.49
C TYR A 546 -22.46 32.16 4.06
N GLY A 547 -22.58 33.22 3.24
CA GLY A 547 -22.19 33.18 1.83
C GLY A 547 -20.70 32.93 1.57
N GLY A 548 -19.83 32.98 2.58
CA GLY A 548 -18.40 32.65 2.46
C GLY A 548 -18.06 31.18 2.69
N LEU A 549 -19.00 30.40 3.26
CA LEU A 549 -18.83 28.98 3.56
C LEU A 549 -18.45 28.12 2.34
N PRO A 550 -19.06 28.27 1.13
CA PRO A 550 -18.73 27.44 -0.02
C PRO A 550 -17.25 27.48 -0.39
N ALA A 551 -16.60 28.64 -0.31
CA ALA A 551 -15.16 28.77 -0.60
C ALA A 551 -14.29 27.92 0.34
N GLY A 552 -14.65 27.85 1.63
CA GLY A 552 -13.97 27.01 2.61
C GLY A 552 -14.25 25.52 2.44
N LEU A 553 -15.43 25.14 1.92
CA LEU A 553 -15.79 23.74 1.64
C LEU A 553 -15.10 23.19 0.39
N THR A 554 -14.97 24.01 -0.67
CA THR A 554 -14.40 23.55 -1.95
C THR A 554 -12.93 23.87 -2.12
N ALA A 555 -12.31 24.63 -1.21
CA ALA A 555 -10.85 24.71 -1.18
C ALA A 555 -10.27 23.30 -1.00
N GLY A 556 -9.30 22.92 -1.81
CA GLY A 556 -8.73 21.57 -1.78
C GLY A 556 -7.64 21.43 -2.84
N ARG A 557 -7.10 20.22 -2.97
CA ARG A 557 -6.02 19.90 -3.92
C ARG A 557 -6.42 18.87 -4.99
N ALA A 558 -7.70 18.48 -5.01
CA ALA A 558 -8.27 17.71 -6.12
C ALA A 558 -8.21 18.53 -7.41
N ARG A 559 -7.92 17.84 -8.52
CA ARG A 559 -7.76 18.43 -9.85
C ARG A 559 -8.29 17.49 -10.91
N ASP A 560 -8.56 18.02 -12.09
CA ASP A 560 -8.97 17.27 -13.27
C ASP A 560 -7.76 16.51 -13.83
N LEU A 561 -7.76 15.17 -13.70
CA LEU A 561 -6.66 14.28 -14.08
C LEU A 561 -6.90 13.57 -15.41
N ASP A 562 -8.06 13.75 -16.04
CA ASP A 562 -8.39 13.11 -17.32
C ASP A 562 -8.90 14.07 -18.41
N ASN A 563 -8.92 15.37 -18.16
CA ASN A 563 -9.43 16.41 -19.04
C ASN A 563 -10.93 16.24 -19.40
N ASP A 564 -11.74 15.65 -18.52
CA ASP A 564 -13.21 15.58 -18.67
C ASP A 564 -13.93 16.82 -18.12
N GLY A 565 -13.23 17.67 -17.35
CA GLY A 565 -13.75 18.89 -16.73
C GLY A 565 -14.33 18.71 -15.33
N ALA A 566 -14.39 17.49 -14.83
CA ALA A 566 -14.63 17.19 -13.43
C ALA A 566 -13.31 17.07 -12.66
N ILE A 567 -13.37 17.22 -11.33
CA ILE A 567 -12.18 17.05 -10.47
C ILE A 567 -12.11 15.62 -9.93
N ASP A 568 -10.92 15.04 -9.99
CA ASP A 568 -10.64 13.67 -9.56
C ASP A 568 -10.03 13.65 -8.16
N SER A 569 -10.88 13.75 -7.13
CA SER A 569 -10.38 13.68 -5.74
C SER A 569 -9.63 12.38 -5.48
N GLY A 570 -8.34 12.51 -5.16
CA GLY A 570 -7.44 11.39 -4.89
C GLY A 570 -7.11 10.52 -6.09
N GLY A 571 -7.41 10.94 -7.31
CA GLY A 571 -7.30 10.10 -8.50
C GLY A 571 -5.89 9.57 -8.79
N ASP A 572 -4.86 10.24 -8.28
CA ASP A 572 -3.44 9.93 -8.40
C ASP A 572 -2.81 9.40 -7.10
N PHE A 573 -3.61 9.14 -6.05
CA PHE A 573 -3.05 8.61 -4.80
C PHE A 573 -2.45 7.21 -4.98
N TRP A 574 -3.18 6.36 -5.70
CA TRP A 574 -2.72 5.05 -6.13
C TRP A 574 -2.48 5.09 -7.63
N THR A 575 -1.26 4.84 -8.08
CA THR A 575 -0.92 4.76 -9.50
C THR A 575 0.08 3.64 -9.77
N TYR A 576 0.34 3.38 -11.05
CA TYR A 576 1.42 2.51 -11.47
C TYR A 576 2.81 3.12 -11.22
N ASP A 577 2.93 4.45 -11.07
CA ASP A 577 4.17 5.08 -10.63
C ASP A 577 4.33 4.89 -9.12
N LEU A 578 5.17 3.90 -8.79
CA LEU A 578 5.47 3.50 -7.42
C LEU A 578 6.18 4.60 -6.62
N PHE A 579 6.94 5.48 -7.27
CA PHE A 579 7.61 6.61 -6.60
C PHE A 579 6.59 7.70 -6.26
N HIS A 580 5.68 7.99 -7.18
CA HIS A 580 4.59 8.94 -6.95
C HIS A 580 3.66 8.46 -5.83
N THR A 581 3.18 7.21 -5.90
CA THR A 581 2.34 6.59 -4.86
C THR A 581 3.00 6.67 -3.47
N ARG A 582 4.29 6.29 -3.40
CA ARG A 582 5.09 6.38 -2.17
C ARG A 582 5.15 7.81 -1.62
N ASP A 583 5.39 8.77 -2.48
CA ASP A 583 5.69 10.15 -2.09
C ASP A 583 4.45 10.99 -1.84
N ILE A 584 3.29 10.63 -2.42
CA ILE A 584 2.00 11.19 -2.01
C ILE A 584 1.65 10.83 -0.56
N VAL A 585 1.92 9.59 -0.14
CA VAL A 585 1.75 9.18 1.27
C VAL A 585 2.61 10.08 2.16
N ARG A 586 3.90 10.22 1.80
CA ARG A 586 4.87 11.02 2.56
C ARG A 586 4.53 12.50 2.57
N GLN A 587 4.10 13.06 1.44
CA GLN A 587 3.66 14.46 1.34
C GLN A 587 2.46 14.72 2.24
N SER A 588 1.48 13.80 2.25
CA SER A 588 0.34 13.90 3.16
C SER A 588 0.78 13.89 4.62
N VAL A 589 1.77 13.07 5.01
CA VAL A 589 2.36 13.11 6.36
C VAL A 589 3.04 14.45 6.66
N VAL A 590 3.76 15.04 5.70
CA VAL A 590 4.37 16.39 5.84
C VAL A 590 3.30 17.46 6.08
N ASP A 591 2.13 17.32 5.45
CA ASP A 591 1.01 18.25 5.62
C ASP A 591 0.45 18.19 7.04
N TYR A 592 0.30 16.99 7.61
CA TYR A 592 -0.10 16.80 9.01
C TYR A 592 0.93 17.37 9.99
N ILE A 593 2.24 17.21 9.73
CA ILE A 593 3.30 17.84 10.53
C ILE A 593 3.15 19.36 10.51
N SER A 594 2.87 19.95 9.35
CA SER A 594 2.68 21.39 9.19
C SER A 594 1.45 21.89 9.96
N PHE A 595 0.35 21.14 9.94
CA PHE A 595 -0.82 21.42 10.76
C PHE A 595 -0.54 21.34 12.26
N VAL A 596 0.18 20.31 12.72
CA VAL A 596 0.58 20.18 14.14
C VAL A 596 1.44 21.37 14.58
N ARG A 597 2.39 21.81 13.75
CA ARG A 597 3.20 23.01 14.03
C ARG A 597 2.33 24.25 14.20
N MET A 598 1.36 24.43 13.30
CA MET A 598 0.41 25.54 13.35
C MET A 598 -0.45 25.48 14.62
N ALA A 599 -1.06 24.34 14.93
CA ALA A 599 -1.90 24.19 16.12
C ALA A 599 -1.10 24.37 17.42
N ARG A 600 0.17 23.93 17.46
CA ARG A 600 1.09 24.19 18.59
C ARG A 600 1.40 25.67 18.80
N SER A 601 1.28 26.50 17.76
CA SER A 601 1.59 27.94 17.81
C SER A 601 0.52 28.77 18.54
N PHE A 602 -0.66 28.19 18.80
CA PHE A 602 -1.75 28.79 19.56
C PHE A 602 -1.43 28.79 21.07
N ASP A 603 -0.43 29.60 21.46
CA ASP A 603 0.17 29.61 22.80
C ASP A 603 -0.57 30.45 23.85
N GLY A 604 -1.69 31.06 23.46
CA GLY A 604 -2.49 31.94 24.33
C GLY A 604 -1.81 33.28 24.66
N VAL A 605 -0.73 33.64 23.96
CA VAL A 605 0.01 34.89 24.15
C VAL A 605 0.11 35.68 22.85
N ASN A 606 0.42 35.02 21.73
CA ASN A 606 0.57 35.67 20.44
C ASN A 606 -0.79 35.99 19.82
N THR A 607 -0.86 37.13 19.12
CA THR A 607 -2.03 37.58 18.36
C THR A 607 -1.78 37.45 16.86
N TRP A 608 -2.82 37.11 16.10
CA TRP A 608 -2.81 37.18 14.63
C TRP A 608 -3.50 38.44 14.10
N ASP A 609 -3.56 38.58 12.78
CA ASP A 609 -4.15 39.76 12.12
C ASP A 609 -5.69 39.70 11.99
N TYR A 610 -6.34 38.68 12.57
CA TYR A 610 -7.78 38.50 12.54
C TYR A 610 -8.48 39.19 13.72
N ASP A 611 -9.54 39.94 13.40
CA ASP A 611 -10.53 40.51 14.32
C ASP A 611 -11.73 39.57 14.38
N THR A 612 -11.69 38.59 15.29
CA THR A 612 -12.67 37.50 15.40
C THR A 612 -13.92 37.90 16.18
N ASN A 613 -13.86 39.00 16.95
CA ASN A 613 -15.00 39.53 17.72
C ASN A 613 -15.63 40.81 17.12
N GLY A 614 -15.02 41.41 16.10
CA GLY A 614 -15.49 42.59 15.39
C GLY A 614 -15.28 43.91 16.13
N ASP A 615 -14.34 43.98 17.07
CA ASP A 615 -14.06 45.18 17.88
C ASP A 615 -12.98 46.11 17.28
N GLY A 616 -12.33 45.67 16.20
CA GLY A 616 -11.29 46.40 15.47
C GLY A 616 -9.86 46.21 16.01
N GLU A 617 -9.66 45.36 17.01
CA GLU A 617 -8.35 44.98 17.55
C GLU A 617 -7.96 43.55 17.10
N LYS A 618 -6.70 43.16 17.37
CA LYS A 618 -6.20 41.82 17.06
C LYS A 618 -6.58 40.83 18.16
N ASN A 619 -7.12 39.66 17.80
CA ASN A 619 -7.40 38.58 18.75
C ASN A 619 -6.20 37.64 18.95
N LEU A 620 -6.29 36.78 19.97
CA LEU A 620 -5.30 35.72 20.20
C LEU A 620 -5.31 34.75 19.02
N ALA A 621 -4.14 34.24 18.64
CA ALA A 621 -4.06 33.18 17.64
C ALA A 621 -4.72 31.90 18.21
N GLY A 622 -5.66 31.33 17.47
CA GLY A 622 -6.46 30.19 17.90
C GLY A 622 -7.73 30.52 18.70
N ASP A 623 -8.02 31.81 18.94
CA ASP A 623 -9.30 32.31 19.49
C ASP A 623 -10.24 32.69 18.33
N PHE A 624 -10.88 31.68 17.74
CA PHE A 624 -11.66 31.84 16.50
C PHE A 624 -13.03 32.47 16.76
N ASP A 625 -13.55 32.31 17.97
CA ASP A 625 -14.86 32.80 18.38
C ASP A 625 -14.81 34.18 19.09
N GLY A 626 -13.60 34.65 19.40
CA GLY A 626 -13.31 35.99 19.88
C GLY A 626 -13.59 36.21 21.37
N ASP A 627 -13.72 35.15 22.17
CA ASP A 627 -14.03 35.23 23.60
C ASP A 627 -12.81 35.53 24.49
N GLY A 628 -11.61 35.55 23.91
CA GLY A 628 -10.35 35.81 24.60
C GLY A 628 -9.65 34.56 25.12
N VAL A 629 -10.08 33.36 24.73
CA VAL A 629 -9.48 32.07 25.06
C VAL A 629 -9.16 31.31 23.76
N VAL A 630 -8.03 30.60 23.72
CA VAL A 630 -7.71 29.71 22.59
C VAL A 630 -8.69 28.53 22.59
N ASP A 631 -9.34 28.27 21.47
CA ASP A 631 -10.36 27.22 21.34
C ASP A 631 -9.78 25.81 21.44
N PHE A 632 -8.71 25.52 20.68
CA PHE A 632 -8.04 24.22 20.66
C PHE A 632 -6.55 24.36 20.32
N GLY A 633 -5.79 23.29 20.58
CA GLY A 633 -4.35 23.30 20.30
C GLY A 633 -3.54 24.03 21.37
N GLY A 634 -2.31 24.38 21.03
CA GLY A 634 -1.31 24.92 21.94
C GLY A 634 -0.25 23.89 22.39
N PRO A 635 0.80 24.34 23.09
CA PRO A 635 1.96 23.51 23.42
C PRO A 635 1.71 22.49 24.54
N ASP A 636 0.68 22.69 25.36
CA ASP A 636 0.43 21.90 26.57
C ASP A 636 -0.78 20.93 26.44
N VAL A 637 -1.43 20.89 25.27
CA VAL A 637 -2.57 20.00 25.02
C VAL A 637 -2.14 18.67 24.40
N GLN A 638 -3.03 17.69 24.45
CA GLN A 638 -2.83 16.40 23.82
C GLN A 638 -3.17 16.45 22.32
N TYR A 639 -2.37 15.76 21.51
CA TYR A 639 -2.66 15.50 20.11
C TYR A 639 -2.75 13.99 19.87
N THR A 640 -3.75 13.61 19.09
CA THR A 640 -4.04 12.23 18.70
C THR A 640 -4.26 12.19 17.19
N VAL A 641 -3.91 11.09 16.54
CA VAL A 641 -4.23 10.86 15.13
C VAL A 641 -4.96 9.55 14.93
N SER A 642 -5.97 9.57 14.08
CA SER A 642 -6.70 8.41 13.59
C SER A 642 -7.06 8.61 12.13
N GLY A 643 -7.52 7.55 11.48
CA GLY A 643 -8.10 7.61 10.15
C GLY A 643 -8.48 6.22 9.69
N ALA A 644 -9.38 6.15 8.73
CA ALA A 644 -9.79 4.91 8.08
C ALA A 644 -9.14 4.76 6.71
N SER A 645 -8.80 3.54 6.31
CA SER A 645 -8.29 3.22 4.97
C SER A 645 -6.99 3.99 4.67
N LEU A 646 -6.99 4.85 3.64
CA LEU A 646 -5.97 5.86 3.39
C LEU A 646 -5.54 6.61 4.67
N GLY A 647 -6.49 7.19 5.40
CA GLY A 647 -6.21 7.88 6.66
C GLY A 647 -5.61 6.97 7.72
N GLY A 648 -5.94 5.67 7.67
CA GLY A 648 -5.32 4.65 8.52
C GLY A 648 -3.85 4.41 8.16
N ILE A 649 -3.50 4.41 6.87
CA ILE A 649 -2.11 4.35 6.40
C ILE A 649 -1.33 5.55 6.95
N LEU A 650 -1.90 6.76 6.84
CA LEU A 650 -1.27 7.98 7.38
C LEU A 650 -1.13 7.93 8.91
N ALA A 651 -2.16 7.48 9.62
CA ALA A 651 -2.13 7.27 11.08
C ALA A 651 -1.14 6.16 11.51
N GLY A 652 -0.74 5.29 10.58
CA GLY A 652 0.35 4.34 10.72
C GLY A 652 1.74 4.90 10.40
N ILE A 653 1.91 6.20 10.16
CA ILE A 653 3.25 6.82 9.94
C ILE A 653 3.44 8.01 10.86
N ILE A 654 2.45 8.91 10.93
CA ILE A 654 2.52 10.18 11.67
C ILE A 654 3.03 10.00 13.11
N PRO A 655 2.55 9.02 13.92
CA PRO A 655 3.01 8.87 15.30
C PRO A 655 4.51 8.58 15.45
N ALA A 656 5.14 7.93 14.48
CA ALA A 656 6.58 7.69 14.53
C ALA A 656 7.38 8.97 14.25
N VAL A 657 6.91 9.83 13.34
CA VAL A 657 7.68 11.00 12.86
C VAL A 657 7.32 12.31 13.55
N GLU A 658 6.18 12.40 14.24
CA GLU A 658 5.75 13.59 14.98
C GLU A 658 5.54 13.27 16.47
N PRO A 659 6.52 13.57 17.36
CA PRO A 659 6.47 13.21 18.79
C PRO A 659 5.38 13.94 19.57
N THR A 660 4.76 14.97 18.99
CA THR A 660 3.58 15.63 19.57
C THR A 660 2.39 14.66 19.68
N ILE A 661 2.36 13.61 18.85
CA ILE A 661 1.26 12.63 18.82
C ILE A 661 1.42 11.62 19.95
N SER A 662 0.48 11.67 20.90
CA SER A 662 0.47 10.77 22.06
C SER A 662 -0.18 9.42 21.79
N VAL A 663 -1.12 9.38 20.84
CA VAL A 663 -1.96 8.22 20.52
C VAL A 663 -2.15 8.14 19.00
N GLY A 664 -1.86 6.97 18.42
CA GLY A 664 -2.12 6.62 17.03
C GLY A 664 -3.17 5.51 16.90
N LEU A 665 -4.12 5.70 15.99
CA LEU A 665 -5.30 4.84 15.83
C LEU A 665 -5.55 4.51 14.35
N PRO A 666 -4.71 3.67 13.72
CA PRO A 666 -4.92 3.25 12.34
C PRO A 666 -6.12 2.28 12.26
N ILE A 667 -7.22 2.76 11.66
CA ILE A 667 -8.40 1.94 11.35
C ILE A 667 -8.21 1.45 9.91
N VAL A 668 -8.15 0.13 9.72
CA VAL A 668 -7.95 -0.52 8.40
C VAL A 668 -6.84 0.09 7.54
N GLY A 669 -5.71 0.46 8.19
CA GLY A 669 -4.61 1.25 7.61
C GLY A 669 -3.33 0.48 7.32
N GLY A 670 -3.43 -0.67 6.64
CA GLY A 670 -2.39 -1.70 6.49
C GLY A 670 -0.92 -1.28 6.29
N GLY A 671 0.00 -2.15 6.69
CA GLY A 671 1.44 -2.08 6.36
C GLY A 671 1.85 -3.22 5.41
N GLY A 672 2.82 -2.97 4.53
CA GLY A 672 3.10 -3.82 3.37
C GLY A 672 2.23 -3.44 2.18
N LEU A 673 2.36 -2.22 1.66
CA LEU A 673 1.47 -1.64 0.65
C LEU A 673 1.47 -2.41 -0.68
N THR A 674 2.54 -3.13 -1.03
CA THR A 674 2.49 -4.04 -2.18
C THR A 674 1.53 -5.20 -1.99
N ASP A 675 1.35 -5.69 -0.75
CA ASP A 675 0.39 -6.75 -0.45
C ASP A 675 -1.05 -6.24 -0.54
N VAL A 676 -1.28 -4.94 -0.26
CA VAL A 676 -2.55 -4.26 -0.57
C VAL A 676 -2.80 -4.29 -2.07
N GLY A 677 -1.82 -3.88 -2.88
CA GLY A 677 -1.96 -3.80 -4.33
C GLY A 677 -2.35 -5.13 -5.00
N VAL A 678 -1.89 -6.28 -4.51
CA VAL A 678 -2.13 -7.59 -5.14
C VAL A 678 -3.40 -8.31 -4.69
N ARG A 679 -4.06 -7.84 -3.61
CA ARG A 679 -5.25 -8.49 -3.03
C ARG A 679 -6.46 -7.57 -2.89
N SER A 680 -6.27 -6.26 -3.00
CA SER A 680 -7.33 -5.29 -2.76
C SER A 680 -8.47 -5.45 -3.77
N ARG A 681 -9.70 -5.42 -3.26
CA ARG A 681 -10.93 -5.24 -4.06
C ARG A 681 -11.41 -3.79 -4.12
N GLN A 682 -10.68 -2.86 -3.51
CA GLN A 682 -11.05 -1.44 -3.44
C GLN A 682 -11.06 -0.85 -4.85
N GLY A 683 -12.22 -0.36 -5.30
CA GLY A 683 -12.33 0.33 -6.59
C GLY A 683 -11.29 1.45 -6.71
N GLY A 684 -10.63 1.51 -7.86
CA GLY A 684 -9.53 2.44 -8.14
C GLY A 684 -8.14 1.87 -7.86
N VAL A 685 -7.99 0.87 -6.99
CA VAL A 685 -6.67 0.22 -6.74
C VAL A 685 -6.32 -0.77 -7.87
N PRO A 686 -7.15 -1.79 -8.20
CA PRO A 686 -6.90 -2.65 -9.35
C PRO A 686 -6.77 -1.86 -10.66
N GLU A 687 -7.60 -0.84 -10.84
CA GLU A 687 -7.63 -0.02 -12.05
C GLU A 687 -6.35 0.81 -12.21
N ALA A 688 -5.94 1.57 -11.19
CA ALA A 688 -4.82 2.50 -11.32
C ALA A 688 -3.45 1.85 -11.08
N VAL A 689 -3.39 0.79 -10.25
CA VAL A 689 -2.13 0.08 -9.94
C VAL A 689 -1.93 -1.10 -10.88
N LEU A 690 -2.91 -2.00 -11.01
CA LEU A 690 -2.70 -3.28 -11.68
C LEU A 690 -2.88 -3.24 -13.20
N MET A 691 -3.91 -2.55 -13.70
CA MET A 691 -4.18 -2.55 -15.15
C MET A 691 -3.02 -2.02 -16.01
N PRO A 692 -2.28 -0.96 -15.64
CA PRO A 692 -1.12 -0.50 -16.41
C PRO A 692 0.01 -1.53 -16.49
N PHE A 693 0.10 -2.47 -15.54
CA PHE A 693 1.04 -3.60 -15.68
C PHE A 693 0.66 -4.52 -16.83
N PHE A 694 -0.64 -4.76 -17.03
CA PHE A 694 -1.13 -5.65 -18.08
C PHE A 694 -1.30 -4.93 -19.43
N GLY A 695 -1.60 -3.63 -19.38
CA GLY A 695 -2.04 -2.85 -20.53
C GLY A 695 -0.94 -2.11 -21.29
N PRO A 696 -1.34 -1.28 -22.28
CA PRO A 696 -2.73 -1.14 -22.76
C PRO A 696 -3.25 -2.47 -23.34
N LEU A 697 -4.44 -2.90 -22.89
CA LEU A 697 -5.03 -4.17 -23.33
C LEU A 697 -5.91 -3.95 -24.54
N ILE A 698 -5.76 -4.80 -25.55
CA ILE A 698 -6.66 -4.90 -26.70
C ILE A 698 -7.54 -6.12 -26.51
N LEU A 699 -8.85 -5.91 -26.50
CA LEU A 699 -9.85 -6.95 -26.38
C LEU A 699 -10.60 -7.13 -27.69
N GLY A 700 -10.82 -8.36 -28.12
CA GLY A 700 -11.78 -8.71 -29.15
C GLY A 700 -13.02 -9.32 -28.51
N LYS A 701 -14.18 -8.72 -28.76
CA LYS A 701 -15.49 -9.22 -28.32
C LYS A 701 -16.36 -9.57 -29.53
N PRO A 702 -16.87 -10.81 -29.65
CA PRO A 702 -17.82 -11.15 -30.70
C PRO A 702 -19.14 -10.40 -30.51
N ASN A 703 -19.87 -10.18 -31.61
CA ASN A 703 -21.28 -9.83 -31.54
C ASN A 703 -22.12 -11.04 -31.04
N GLU A 704 -23.41 -10.82 -30.75
CA GLU A 704 -24.31 -11.88 -30.25
C GLU A 704 -24.40 -13.10 -31.17
N GLU A 705 -24.21 -12.92 -32.47
CA GLU A 705 -24.26 -14.00 -33.47
C GLU A 705 -22.89 -14.69 -33.71
N ALA A 706 -21.83 -14.22 -33.06
CA ALA A 706 -20.43 -14.64 -33.29
C ALA A 706 -20.02 -14.59 -34.78
N THR A 707 -20.51 -13.58 -35.50
CA THR A 707 -20.24 -13.35 -36.93
C THR A 707 -19.25 -12.20 -37.19
N SER A 708 -18.99 -11.37 -36.18
CA SER A 708 -18.00 -10.29 -36.25
C SER A 708 -17.39 -10.04 -34.88
N VAL A 709 -16.13 -9.63 -34.84
CA VAL A 709 -15.40 -9.25 -33.63
C VAL A 709 -15.18 -7.75 -33.62
N THR A 710 -15.50 -7.11 -32.49
CA THR A 710 -15.15 -5.71 -32.23
C THR A 710 -13.92 -5.66 -31.35
N PHE A 711 -12.89 -4.96 -31.83
CA PHE A 711 -11.71 -4.62 -31.07
C PHE A 711 -11.91 -3.32 -30.29
N SER A 712 -11.56 -3.38 -29.02
CA SER A 712 -11.59 -2.25 -28.10
C SER A 712 -10.32 -2.20 -27.27
N PHE A 713 -9.86 -0.98 -26.96
CA PHE A 713 -8.94 -0.78 -25.84
C PHE A 713 -9.68 -1.04 -24.54
N LEU A 714 -9.03 -1.70 -23.59
CA LEU A 714 -9.34 -1.65 -22.17
C LEU A 714 -8.20 -0.90 -21.49
N VAL A 715 -8.52 0.28 -20.98
CA VAL A 715 -7.57 1.21 -20.34
C VAL A 715 -8.12 1.69 -19.01
N HIS A 716 -7.22 2.07 -18.11
CA HIS A 716 -7.59 2.78 -16.90
C HIS A 716 -7.79 4.27 -17.24
N ASN A 717 -8.80 4.89 -16.65
CA ASN A 717 -9.01 6.34 -16.66
C ASN A 717 -9.12 6.79 -15.21
N VAL A 718 -8.01 7.28 -14.65
CA VAL A 718 -7.90 7.57 -13.22
C VAL A 718 -8.28 6.31 -12.42
N ARG A 719 -9.45 6.29 -11.76
CA ARG A 719 -9.96 5.17 -10.95
C ARG A 719 -10.89 4.21 -11.69
N ARG A 720 -11.18 4.47 -12.96
CA ARG A 720 -12.25 3.82 -13.72
C ARG A 720 -11.68 2.93 -14.84
N ARG A 721 -12.38 1.85 -15.18
CA ARG A 721 -12.12 1.07 -16.39
C ARG A 721 -12.88 1.64 -17.56
N THR A 722 -12.22 1.86 -18.69
CA THR A 722 -12.85 2.42 -19.89
C THR A 722 -12.60 1.52 -21.10
N PHE A 723 -13.67 1.28 -21.88
CA PHE A 723 -13.61 0.54 -23.14
C PHE A 723 -13.74 1.49 -24.32
N ILE A 724 -12.78 1.46 -25.25
CA ILE A 724 -12.77 2.33 -26.44
C ILE A 724 -12.69 1.48 -27.70
N SER A 725 -13.82 1.29 -28.35
CA SER A 725 -13.92 0.53 -29.60
C SER A 725 -13.31 1.30 -30.76
N PHE A 726 -12.45 0.63 -31.53
CA PHE A 726 -11.73 1.28 -32.64
C PHE A 726 -11.86 0.56 -33.98
N HIS A 727 -12.25 -0.73 -33.98
CA HIS A 727 -12.41 -1.51 -35.21
C HIS A 727 -13.38 -2.68 -35.05
N THR A 728 -14.19 -2.99 -36.05
CA THR A 728 -15.02 -4.20 -36.15
C THR A 728 -14.73 -4.93 -37.46
N THR A 729 -14.52 -6.24 -37.38
CA THR A 729 -14.20 -7.11 -38.53
C THR A 729 -14.99 -8.42 -38.52
N ASP A 730 -15.28 -8.95 -39.71
CA ASP A 730 -15.83 -10.29 -39.96
C ASP A 730 -14.77 -11.29 -40.48
N ALA A 731 -13.48 -10.90 -40.46
CA ALA A 731 -12.38 -11.70 -41.00
C ALA A 731 -11.87 -12.80 -40.04
N ILE A 732 -12.32 -12.82 -38.79
CA ILE A 732 -11.81 -13.71 -37.73
C ILE A 732 -12.66 -14.98 -37.64
N GLU A 733 -12.01 -16.13 -37.68
CA GLU A 733 -12.60 -17.44 -37.44
C GLU A 733 -11.82 -18.19 -36.34
N ALA A 734 -12.44 -19.20 -35.74
CA ALA A 734 -11.77 -20.06 -34.78
C ALA A 734 -10.56 -20.78 -35.43
N GLY A 735 -9.43 -20.79 -34.73
CA GLY A 735 -8.14 -21.30 -35.19
C GLY A 735 -7.25 -20.26 -35.86
N ASP A 736 -7.77 -19.07 -36.21
CA ASP A 736 -6.94 -17.98 -36.74
C ASP A 736 -5.95 -17.48 -35.67
N ARG A 737 -4.83 -16.92 -36.14
CA ARG A 737 -3.79 -16.33 -35.30
C ARG A 737 -3.86 -14.81 -35.40
N VAL A 738 -4.01 -14.13 -34.27
CA VAL A 738 -4.07 -12.67 -34.20
C VAL A 738 -2.84 -12.16 -33.47
N VAL A 739 -2.09 -11.26 -34.11
CA VAL A 739 -0.84 -10.70 -33.58
C VAL A 739 -1.00 -9.20 -33.39
N LEU A 740 -0.73 -8.71 -32.19
CA LEU A 740 -0.55 -7.29 -31.87
C LEU A 740 0.95 -6.95 -31.89
N GLU A 741 1.32 -5.86 -32.55
CA GLU A 741 2.68 -5.34 -32.64
C GLU A 741 2.69 -3.88 -32.19
N ASN A 742 3.58 -3.52 -31.27
CA ASN A 742 4.02 -2.13 -31.09
C ASN A 742 5.13 -1.85 -32.12
N VAL A 743 4.87 -0.92 -33.04
CA VAL A 743 5.73 -0.69 -34.21
C VAL A 743 7.03 0.03 -33.84
N GLU A 744 7.04 0.78 -32.73
CA GLU A 744 8.15 1.59 -32.26
C GLU A 744 9.21 0.75 -31.56
N ASN A 745 8.79 -0.18 -30.70
CA ASN A 745 9.70 -1.02 -29.92
C ASN A 745 9.80 -2.47 -30.45
N GLY A 746 8.91 -2.89 -31.36
CA GLY A 746 8.91 -4.19 -32.02
C GLY A 746 8.42 -5.35 -31.16
N HIS A 747 7.88 -5.10 -29.96
CA HIS A 747 7.27 -6.14 -29.14
C HIS A 747 5.95 -6.61 -29.74
N THR A 748 5.68 -7.91 -29.58
CA THR A 748 4.47 -8.53 -30.08
C THR A 748 3.83 -9.40 -29.02
N ASP A 749 2.51 -9.46 -29.05
CA ASP A 749 1.71 -10.44 -28.34
C ASP A 749 0.78 -11.14 -29.34
N GLU A 750 0.48 -12.42 -29.12
CA GLU A 750 -0.35 -13.19 -30.04
C GLU A 750 -1.32 -14.13 -29.32
N VAL A 751 -2.41 -14.45 -30.02
CA VAL A 751 -3.41 -15.42 -29.55
C VAL A 751 -3.89 -16.28 -30.71
N ILE A 752 -4.15 -17.56 -30.43
CA ILE A 752 -4.93 -18.44 -31.29
C ILE A 752 -6.40 -18.32 -30.90
N VAL A 753 -7.24 -17.95 -31.86
CA VAL A 753 -8.64 -17.63 -31.60
C VAL A 753 -9.44 -18.91 -31.31
N GLY A 754 -10.04 -18.98 -30.11
CA GLY A 754 -10.93 -20.09 -29.74
C GLY A 754 -12.33 -20.00 -30.37
N GLU A 755 -13.19 -20.99 -30.12
CA GLU A 755 -14.56 -21.03 -30.66
C GLU A 755 -15.44 -19.85 -30.21
N GLU A 756 -15.13 -19.26 -29.05
CA GLU A 756 -15.83 -18.09 -28.51
C GLU A 756 -15.41 -16.77 -29.18
N LEU A 757 -14.40 -16.78 -30.07
CA LEU A 757 -13.86 -15.60 -30.75
C LEU A 757 -13.43 -14.45 -29.81
N LYS A 758 -13.13 -14.78 -28.55
CA LYS A 758 -12.59 -13.86 -27.55
C LYS A 758 -11.10 -13.68 -27.75
N ILE A 759 -10.65 -12.43 -27.69
CA ILE A 759 -9.24 -12.07 -27.86
C ILE A 759 -8.82 -11.15 -26.72
N ARG A 760 -7.60 -11.33 -26.22
CA ARG A 760 -6.92 -10.44 -25.28
C ARG A 760 -5.44 -10.38 -25.66
N LEU A 761 -4.93 -9.19 -25.93
CA LEU A 761 -3.55 -8.95 -26.31
C LEU A 761 -3.03 -7.72 -25.57
N GLY A 762 -1.76 -7.71 -25.17
CA GLY A 762 -1.11 -6.56 -24.53
C GLY A 762 0.36 -6.48 -24.91
N VAL A 763 0.82 -5.28 -25.27
CA VAL A 763 2.24 -5.02 -25.58
C VAL A 763 2.74 -3.82 -24.80
N PRO A 764 4.00 -3.81 -24.34
CA PRO A 764 4.60 -2.64 -23.71
C PRO A 764 4.49 -1.45 -24.66
N SER A 765 3.92 -0.34 -24.18
CA SER A 765 3.62 0.82 -25.01
C SER A 765 3.81 2.13 -24.25
N ASP A 766 4.28 3.15 -24.96
CA ASP A 766 4.30 4.53 -24.48
C ASP A 766 3.12 5.34 -25.05
N ALA A 767 2.55 6.23 -24.24
CA ALA A 767 1.54 7.22 -24.59
C ALA A 767 1.56 8.38 -23.58
N LEU A 768 1.24 9.59 -24.03
CA LEU A 768 1.17 10.74 -23.15
C LEU A 768 0.05 10.60 -22.11
N SER A 769 0.31 11.04 -20.89
CA SER A 769 -0.69 11.23 -19.84
C SER A 769 -1.74 12.28 -20.26
N ALA A 770 -2.81 12.40 -19.48
CA ALA A 770 -3.79 13.47 -19.69
C ALA A 770 -3.15 14.86 -19.56
N THR A 771 -2.28 15.04 -18.56
CA THR A 771 -1.60 16.32 -18.28
C THR A 771 -0.59 16.66 -19.38
N GLU A 772 0.18 15.69 -19.86
CA GLU A 772 1.13 15.87 -20.98
C GLU A 772 0.44 16.19 -22.31
N LYS A 773 -0.80 15.70 -22.54
CA LYS A 773 -1.59 16.04 -23.75
C LYS A 773 -1.95 17.51 -23.83
N ARG A 774 -2.12 18.20 -22.69
CA ARG A 774 -2.58 19.60 -22.64
C ARG A 774 -1.67 20.55 -23.42
N PRO A 775 -0.35 20.63 -23.13
CA PRO A 775 0.55 21.49 -23.90
C PRO A 775 0.74 21.04 -25.35
N VAL A 776 0.67 19.73 -25.64
CA VAL A 776 0.83 19.18 -27.00
C VAL A 776 -0.34 19.55 -27.91
N LEU A 777 -1.57 19.48 -27.40
CA LEU A 777 -2.80 19.76 -28.15
C LEU A 777 -3.28 21.21 -28.03
N GLY A 778 -2.70 22.00 -27.12
CA GLY A 778 -3.16 23.37 -26.84
C GLY A 778 -4.54 23.39 -26.18
N MET A 779 -4.76 22.51 -25.21
CA MET A 779 -5.98 22.49 -24.39
C MET A 779 -6.06 23.77 -23.54
N LEU A 780 -7.25 24.37 -23.48
CA LEU A 780 -7.50 25.53 -22.64
C LEU A 780 -7.75 25.11 -21.19
N GLU A 781 -7.36 25.95 -20.25
CA GLU A 781 -7.53 25.72 -18.80
C GLU A 781 -8.98 25.52 -18.39
N ASP A 782 -9.93 26.19 -19.05
CA ASP A 782 -11.36 26.07 -18.77
C ASP A 782 -12.02 24.91 -19.53
N ASN A 783 -11.22 24.06 -20.19
CA ASN A 783 -11.63 22.96 -21.05
C ASN A 783 -12.65 23.36 -22.15
N SER A 784 -12.80 24.67 -22.45
CA SER A 784 -13.85 25.19 -23.34
C SER A 784 -13.66 24.83 -24.81
N ASN A 785 -12.47 24.33 -25.18
CA ASN A 785 -12.14 23.87 -26.52
C ASN A 785 -12.07 22.34 -26.66
N LEU A 786 -12.43 21.57 -25.62
CA LEU A 786 -12.42 20.12 -25.68
C LEU A 786 -13.72 19.55 -26.28
N PRO A 787 -13.66 18.38 -26.97
CA PRO A 787 -12.44 17.67 -27.34
C PRO A 787 -11.75 18.29 -28.57
N ILE A 788 -10.43 18.11 -28.68
CA ILE A 788 -9.59 18.61 -29.79
C ILE A 788 -9.33 17.50 -30.82
N ASP A 789 -9.58 17.80 -32.10
CA ASP A 789 -9.26 16.90 -33.22
C ASP A 789 -7.74 16.68 -33.32
N VAL A 790 -7.32 15.41 -33.35
CA VAL A 790 -5.90 15.03 -33.43
C VAL A 790 -5.50 14.80 -34.88
N ASP A 791 -4.69 15.70 -35.44
CA ASP A 791 -4.19 15.60 -36.82
C ASP A 791 -3.15 14.47 -37.01
N ASP A 792 -2.28 14.26 -36.02
CA ASP A 792 -1.25 13.20 -36.03
C ASP A 792 -1.27 12.43 -34.68
N PRO A 793 -2.02 11.33 -34.58
CA PRO A 793 -2.07 10.51 -33.37
C PRO A 793 -0.71 10.01 -32.88
N ALA A 794 0.28 9.85 -33.75
CA ALA A 794 1.60 9.33 -33.39
C ALA A 794 2.42 10.29 -32.48
N GLN A 795 1.95 11.53 -32.28
CA GLN A 795 2.53 12.43 -31.28
C GLN A 795 2.02 12.15 -29.85
N LEU A 796 0.93 11.37 -29.71
CA LEU A 796 0.29 11.10 -28.42
C LEU A 796 0.58 9.69 -27.88
N GLY A 797 1.10 8.78 -28.71
CA GLY A 797 1.49 7.44 -28.29
C GLY A 797 2.05 6.59 -29.42
N ASP A 798 2.56 5.41 -29.04
CA ASP A 798 3.16 4.43 -29.96
C ASP A 798 2.13 3.90 -30.96
N ARG A 799 2.54 3.65 -32.20
CA ARG A 799 1.70 3.05 -33.23
C ARG A 799 1.54 1.56 -32.99
N LEU A 800 0.29 1.13 -33.08
CA LEU A 800 -0.07 -0.28 -32.94
C LEU A 800 -0.50 -0.85 -34.29
N ARG A 801 -0.15 -2.11 -34.52
CA ARG A 801 -0.62 -2.89 -35.66
C ARG A 801 -1.18 -4.22 -35.19
N ILE A 802 -2.38 -4.55 -35.64
CA ILE A 802 -2.96 -5.88 -35.47
C ILE A 802 -2.97 -6.59 -36.82
N THR A 803 -2.47 -7.82 -36.88
CA THR A 803 -2.48 -8.65 -38.09
C THR A 803 -3.20 -9.96 -37.82
N ILE A 804 -4.19 -10.27 -38.66
CA ILE A 804 -4.98 -11.49 -38.58
C ILE A 804 -4.45 -12.46 -39.64
N TYR A 805 -4.01 -13.63 -39.23
CA TYR A 805 -3.50 -14.71 -40.07
C TYR A 805 -4.50 -15.88 -40.10
N ASP A 806 -4.70 -16.44 -41.30
CA ASP A 806 -5.47 -17.67 -41.47
C ASP A 806 -4.78 -18.85 -40.77
N GLY A 807 -5.50 -19.52 -39.86
CA GLY A 807 -4.94 -20.57 -39.01
C GLY A 807 -4.37 -21.79 -39.74
N ASN A 808 -4.76 -22.03 -41.00
CA ASN A 808 -4.34 -23.19 -41.78
C ASN A 808 -3.18 -22.87 -42.73
N THR A 809 -3.16 -21.66 -43.27
CA THR A 809 -2.26 -21.25 -44.35
C THR A 809 -1.22 -20.24 -43.93
N ASP A 810 -1.38 -19.64 -42.75
CA ASP A 810 -0.55 -18.55 -42.21
C ASP A 810 -0.50 -17.34 -43.17
N THR A 811 -1.56 -17.14 -43.96
CA THR A 811 -1.69 -15.99 -44.86
C THR A 811 -2.43 -14.86 -44.17
N VAL A 812 -2.00 -13.62 -44.39
CA VAL A 812 -2.65 -12.43 -43.82
C VAL A 812 -4.06 -12.28 -44.40
N LYS A 813 -5.08 -12.29 -43.54
CA LYS A 813 -6.48 -12.00 -43.86
C LYS A 813 -6.74 -10.50 -43.82
N GLU A 814 -6.25 -9.82 -42.78
CA GLU A 814 -6.45 -8.38 -42.56
C GLU A 814 -5.31 -7.79 -41.73
N THR A 815 -5.03 -6.50 -41.94
CA THR A 815 -4.12 -5.69 -41.12
C THR A 815 -4.88 -4.45 -40.66
N ILE A 816 -4.86 -4.18 -39.36
CA ILE A 816 -5.51 -3.06 -38.70
C ILE A 816 -4.40 -2.18 -38.11
N ASP A 817 -4.15 -1.03 -38.73
CA ASP A 817 -3.17 -0.04 -38.28
C ASP A 817 -3.74 1.40 -38.31
N GLN A 818 -5.06 1.52 -38.43
CA GLN A 818 -5.80 2.77 -38.46
C GLN A 818 -7.09 2.68 -37.65
N TRP A 819 -7.56 3.83 -37.16
CA TRP A 819 -8.88 3.98 -36.54
C TRP A 819 -9.99 3.79 -37.59
N GLN A 820 -10.95 2.90 -37.32
CA GLN A 820 -12.18 2.79 -38.13
C GLN A 820 -13.24 3.80 -37.68
N ASN A 821 -13.35 4.01 -36.37
CA ASN A 821 -14.37 4.83 -35.73
C ASN A 821 -13.74 6.05 -35.05
N GLU A 822 -14.50 7.14 -34.95
CA GLU A 822 -14.14 8.27 -34.09
C GLU A 822 -14.14 7.81 -32.63
N ALA A 823 -13.12 8.23 -31.87
CA ALA A 823 -13.02 8.00 -30.44
C ALA A 823 -12.59 9.27 -29.71
N ILE A 824 -13.16 9.50 -28.53
CA ILE A 824 -12.76 10.59 -27.62
C ILE A 824 -12.05 9.95 -26.44
N TRP A 825 -10.85 10.44 -26.13
CA TRP A 825 -10.06 9.97 -25.00
C TRP A 825 -9.28 11.14 -24.39
N GLN A 826 -9.52 11.39 -23.10
CA GLN A 826 -8.86 12.40 -22.29
C GLN A 826 -8.72 13.78 -22.97
N GLY A 827 -9.84 14.32 -23.46
CA GLY A 827 -9.89 15.60 -24.17
C GLY A 827 -9.45 15.56 -25.64
N ALA A 828 -8.92 14.44 -26.15
CA ALA A 828 -8.48 14.27 -27.53
C ALA A 828 -9.50 13.49 -28.38
N ARG A 829 -9.76 13.92 -29.62
CA ARG A 829 -10.60 13.21 -30.60
C ARG A 829 -9.74 12.56 -31.69
N PHE A 830 -9.71 11.23 -31.70
CA PHE A 830 -9.07 10.40 -32.72
C PHE A 830 -10.04 10.18 -33.89
N LEU A 831 -9.62 10.56 -35.09
CA LEU A 831 -10.46 10.55 -36.30
C LEU A 831 -10.29 9.24 -37.09
N PRO A 832 -11.32 8.78 -37.83
CA PRO A 832 -11.19 7.68 -38.77
C PRO A 832 -10.06 7.88 -39.79
N ASP A 833 -9.50 6.77 -40.29
CA ASP A 833 -8.41 6.71 -41.28
C ASP A 833 -7.07 7.32 -40.80
N THR A 834 -6.94 7.63 -39.51
CA THR A 834 -5.67 8.05 -38.88
C THR A 834 -4.94 6.86 -38.24
N PRO A 835 -3.61 6.90 -38.04
CA PRO A 835 -2.87 5.80 -37.42
C PRO A 835 -3.44 5.35 -36.07
N LEU A 836 -3.55 4.03 -35.86
CA LEU A 836 -3.89 3.45 -34.57
C LEU A 836 -2.70 3.61 -33.62
N VAL A 837 -2.95 4.16 -32.42
CA VAL A 837 -1.91 4.41 -31.41
C VAL A 837 -2.37 3.93 -30.03
N ALA A 838 -1.40 3.63 -29.17
CA ALA A 838 -1.64 3.37 -27.75
C ALA A 838 -2.26 4.61 -27.09
N LEU A 839 -3.29 4.39 -26.28
CA LEU A 839 -4.01 5.47 -25.58
C LEU A 839 -3.45 5.78 -24.18
N THR A 840 -2.79 4.79 -23.57
CA THR A 840 -2.15 4.89 -22.25
C THR A 840 -0.80 4.18 -22.31
N ASN A 841 0.13 4.60 -21.46
CA ASN A 841 1.32 3.81 -21.20
C ASN A 841 0.94 2.44 -20.60
N GLY A 842 1.84 1.46 -20.71
CA GLY A 842 1.75 0.25 -19.91
C GLY A 842 2.85 -0.78 -20.20
N HIS A 843 3.01 -1.74 -19.30
CA HIS A 843 4.12 -2.69 -19.32
C HIS A 843 3.87 -3.95 -20.17
N GLY A 844 2.62 -4.21 -20.59
CA GLY A 844 2.26 -5.40 -21.37
C GLY A 844 2.62 -6.74 -20.72
N LYS A 845 2.64 -6.81 -19.38
CA LYS A 845 2.92 -8.05 -18.63
C LYS A 845 1.67 -8.95 -18.60
N LYS A 846 1.88 -10.24 -18.34
CA LYS A 846 0.80 -11.20 -18.09
C LYS A 846 0.80 -11.59 -16.62
N ARG A 847 -0.39 -11.66 -16.00
CA ARG A 847 -0.54 -12.17 -14.62
C ARG A 847 0.03 -13.59 -14.52
N GLN A 848 0.41 -14.00 -13.32
CA GLN A 848 0.90 -15.35 -13.04
C GLN A 848 2.18 -15.77 -13.82
N THR A 849 2.95 -14.83 -14.36
CA THR A 849 4.26 -15.09 -14.98
C THR A 849 5.44 -14.72 -14.07
N PRO A 850 6.66 -15.26 -14.31
CA PRO A 850 7.83 -14.95 -13.49
C PRO A 850 8.24 -13.49 -13.58
N ASP A 851 8.09 -12.88 -14.75
CA ASP A 851 8.44 -11.48 -14.97
C ASP A 851 7.52 -10.53 -14.19
N PHE A 852 6.22 -10.83 -14.15
CA PHE A 852 5.25 -10.13 -13.31
C PHE A 852 5.61 -10.25 -11.82
N ARG A 853 5.87 -11.47 -11.32
CA ARG A 853 6.26 -11.69 -9.91
C ARG A 853 7.54 -10.94 -9.54
N ARG A 854 8.56 -11.03 -10.39
CA ARG A 854 9.85 -10.36 -10.17
C ARG A 854 9.71 -8.84 -10.10
N PHE A 855 8.85 -8.27 -10.94
CA PHE A 855 8.52 -6.84 -10.86
C PHE A 855 7.91 -6.50 -9.50
N PHE A 856 6.87 -7.23 -9.07
CA PHE A 856 6.20 -6.98 -7.79
C PHE A 856 7.14 -7.09 -6.58
N TYR A 857 8.07 -8.03 -6.58
CA TYR A 857 9.05 -8.16 -5.50
C TYR A 857 10.00 -6.95 -5.42
N LEU A 858 10.38 -6.38 -6.57
CA LEU A 858 11.17 -5.15 -6.62
C LEU A 858 10.34 -3.92 -6.25
N ALA A 859 9.05 -3.90 -6.62
CA ALA A 859 8.12 -2.83 -6.28
C ALA A 859 8.00 -2.63 -4.75
N SER A 860 8.07 -3.71 -3.97
CA SER A 860 8.05 -3.64 -2.50
C SER A 860 9.15 -2.72 -1.96
N MET A 861 10.38 -2.86 -2.44
CA MET A 861 11.47 -1.97 -2.04
C MET A 861 11.20 -0.50 -2.41
N LEU A 862 10.56 -0.25 -3.55
CA LEU A 862 10.35 1.12 -4.02
C LEU A 862 9.33 1.86 -3.16
N ILE A 863 8.26 1.20 -2.71
CA ILE A 863 7.16 1.82 -1.96
C ILE A 863 7.42 1.95 -0.46
N GLU A 864 8.29 1.11 0.10
CA GLU A 864 8.55 1.00 1.55
C GLU A 864 8.84 2.33 2.30
N PRO A 865 9.52 3.34 1.74
CA PRO A 865 9.70 4.62 2.43
C PRO A 865 8.37 5.36 2.75
N GLY A 866 7.31 5.08 2.00
CA GLY A 866 5.94 5.56 2.23
C GLY A 866 5.04 4.52 2.89
N ASP A 867 5.58 3.39 3.36
CA ASP A 867 4.81 2.29 3.94
C ASP A 867 4.85 2.34 5.48
N PRO A 868 3.70 2.27 6.19
CA PRO A 868 3.63 2.15 7.65
C PRO A 868 4.55 1.09 8.25
N ILE A 869 4.82 0.00 7.53
CA ILE A 869 5.68 -1.08 8.01
C ILE A 869 7.09 -0.60 8.35
N SER A 870 7.62 0.40 7.64
CA SER A 870 8.95 0.99 7.87
C SER A 870 9.02 1.82 9.15
N TYR A 871 7.88 2.26 9.67
CA TYR A 871 7.78 3.13 10.85
C TYR A 871 7.36 2.37 12.12
N SER A 872 6.86 1.15 11.95
CA SER A 872 6.25 0.34 13.01
C SER A 872 7.09 0.15 14.29
N HIS A 873 8.41 -0.04 14.15
CA HIS A 873 9.32 -0.21 15.29
C HIS A 873 9.54 1.09 16.09
N HIS A 874 9.22 2.24 15.51
CA HIS A 874 9.54 3.56 16.03
C HIS A 874 8.41 4.20 16.85
N TYR A 875 7.28 3.52 17.04
CA TYR A 875 6.24 4.02 17.94
C TYR A 875 6.63 3.85 19.42
N ALA A 876 7.04 2.63 19.79
CA ALA A 876 7.21 2.25 21.20
C ALA A 876 8.48 1.46 21.50
N ILE A 877 9.02 0.69 20.55
CA ILE A 877 10.18 -0.18 20.77
C ILE A 877 11.49 0.62 20.68
N ASP A 878 11.66 1.36 19.59
CA ASP A 878 12.88 2.14 19.30
C ASP A 878 12.52 3.53 18.74
N PRO A 879 11.90 4.42 19.52
CA PRO A 879 11.45 5.71 19.00
C PRO A 879 12.60 6.59 18.47
N PHE A 880 12.31 7.41 17.45
CA PHE A 880 13.31 8.31 16.89
C PHE A 880 13.81 9.35 17.90
N ASN A 881 14.97 9.95 17.60
CA ASN A 881 15.53 10.99 18.44
C ASN A 881 15.01 12.38 18.03
N PHE A 882 14.32 13.05 18.95
CA PHE A 882 13.80 14.41 18.79
C PHE A 882 14.41 15.42 19.78
N ASP A 883 15.65 15.22 20.26
CA ASP A 883 16.36 16.09 21.22
C ASP A 883 16.48 17.56 20.78
N TYR A 884 16.23 17.83 19.49
CA TYR A 884 16.19 19.16 18.90
C TYR A 884 14.86 19.90 19.15
N ASP A 885 13.75 19.19 19.39
CA ASP A 885 12.46 19.77 19.76
C ASP A 885 12.47 20.14 21.26
N PRO A 886 12.35 21.43 21.61
CA PRO A 886 12.40 21.86 23.01
C PRO A 886 11.34 21.21 23.90
N LEU A 887 10.15 20.94 23.36
CA LEU A 887 9.04 20.33 24.11
C LEU A 887 9.23 18.82 24.33
N VAL A 888 10.02 18.15 23.50
CA VAL A 888 10.46 16.77 23.80
C VAL A 888 11.56 16.81 24.86
N LYS A 889 12.51 17.73 24.72
CA LYS A 889 13.68 17.84 25.58
C LYS A 889 13.35 18.19 27.04
N ASP A 890 12.31 18.98 27.28
CA ASP A 890 11.85 19.31 28.63
C ASP A 890 10.83 18.29 29.20
N GLY A 891 10.43 17.30 28.40
CA GLY A 891 9.53 16.22 28.77
C GLY A 891 8.04 16.55 28.62
N THR A 892 7.68 17.65 27.94
CA THR A 892 6.29 17.98 27.61
C THR A 892 5.69 16.94 26.65
N PHE A 893 6.45 16.55 25.62
CA PHE A 893 6.13 15.47 24.71
C PHE A 893 7.10 14.31 24.85
N ALA A 894 6.61 13.12 24.56
CA ALA A 894 7.40 11.90 24.57
C ALA A 894 7.89 11.59 23.14
N ALA A 895 9.02 10.90 23.02
CA ALA A 895 9.57 10.57 21.70
C ALA A 895 8.77 9.48 20.95
N GLY A 896 7.92 8.73 21.66
CA GLY A 896 7.09 7.66 21.11
C GLY A 896 5.61 7.85 21.41
N SER A 897 4.78 6.91 20.96
CA SER A 897 3.32 7.00 20.99
C SER A 897 2.66 5.69 21.41
N ASN A 898 1.49 5.79 22.03
CA ASN A 898 0.63 4.63 22.25
C ASN A 898 -0.14 4.31 20.97
N MET A 899 -0.32 3.02 20.67
CA MET A 899 -0.94 2.56 19.43
C MET A 899 -2.08 1.58 19.71
N LEU A 900 -3.21 1.78 19.04
CA LEU A 900 -4.29 0.80 18.94
C LEU A 900 -4.60 0.56 17.46
N PHE A 901 -4.20 -0.60 16.95
CA PHE A 901 -4.45 -1.05 15.58
C PHE A 901 -5.86 -1.64 15.49
N ILE A 902 -6.63 -1.19 14.50
CA ILE A 902 -8.03 -1.60 14.31
C ILE A 902 -8.26 -2.06 12.86
N PRO A 903 -7.65 -3.18 12.42
CA PRO A 903 -8.11 -3.85 11.21
C PRO A 903 -9.44 -4.56 11.46
N SER A 904 -10.34 -4.59 10.49
CA SER A 904 -11.63 -5.26 10.62
C SER A 904 -11.58 -6.68 10.07
N ILE A 905 -12.29 -7.60 10.71
CA ILE A 905 -12.41 -8.99 10.25
C ILE A 905 -12.96 -8.99 8.81
N GLY A 906 -12.26 -9.71 7.92
CA GLY A 906 -12.64 -9.87 6.51
C GLY A 906 -12.39 -8.68 5.61
N ASP A 907 -11.70 -7.63 6.08
CA ASP A 907 -11.39 -6.51 5.20
C ASP A 907 -10.50 -6.95 4.04
N MET A 908 -10.98 -6.75 2.82
CA MET A 908 -10.27 -7.01 1.56
C MET A 908 -10.14 -5.76 0.69
N ASN A 909 -10.63 -4.59 1.15
CA ASN A 909 -10.32 -3.30 0.52
C ASN A 909 -8.90 -2.89 0.91
N VAL A 910 -8.59 -2.98 2.21
CA VAL A 910 -7.21 -3.01 2.72
C VAL A 910 -7.03 -4.37 3.42
N PRO A 911 -6.47 -5.38 2.72
CA PRO A 911 -6.41 -6.76 3.19
C PRO A 911 -5.97 -6.89 4.65
N ILE A 912 -6.78 -7.51 5.50
CA ILE A 912 -6.58 -7.60 6.97
C ILE A 912 -5.17 -8.04 7.37
N ASN A 913 -4.52 -8.92 6.60
CA ASN A 913 -3.16 -9.37 6.88
C ASN A 913 -2.14 -8.21 6.93
N THR A 914 -2.38 -7.12 6.21
CA THR A 914 -1.51 -5.94 6.18
C THR A 914 -1.63 -5.12 7.47
N GLY A 915 -2.84 -4.98 8.03
CA GLY A 915 -3.05 -4.38 9.35
C GLY A 915 -2.45 -5.23 10.48
N ILE A 916 -2.61 -6.55 10.39
CA ILE A 916 -1.98 -7.52 11.30
C ILE A 916 -0.46 -7.48 11.19
N ALA A 917 0.11 -7.36 9.99
CA ALA A 917 1.56 -7.23 9.79
C ALA A 917 2.11 -5.96 10.45
N ASN A 918 1.42 -4.82 10.32
CA ASN A 918 1.80 -3.57 10.98
C ASN A 918 1.73 -3.70 12.52
N ALA A 919 0.65 -4.27 13.06
CA ALA A 919 0.52 -4.52 14.50
C ALA A 919 1.60 -5.49 15.03
N ARG A 920 1.94 -6.53 14.27
CA ARG A 920 3.02 -7.48 14.60
C ARG A 920 4.37 -6.78 14.61
N ALA A 921 4.66 -5.97 13.61
CA ALA A 921 5.91 -5.22 13.53
C ALA A 921 6.03 -4.18 14.66
N ALA A 922 4.93 -3.55 15.06
CA ALA A 922 4.89 -2.68 16.25
C ALA A 922 5.03 -3.44 17.59
N GLY A 923 5.00 -4.78 17.54
CA GLY A 923 5.14 -5.68 18.70
C GLY A 923 3.85 -5.94 19.47
N ALA A 924 2.68 -5.56 18.94
CA ALA A 924 1.39 -5.83 19.58
C ALA A 924 1.01 -7.32 19.55
N ILE A 925 1.50 -8.08 18.56
CA ILE A 925 1.30 -9.52 18.40
C ILE A 925 2.58 -10.26 18.76
N ASP A 926 2.49 -11.20 19.70
CA ASP A 926 3.58 -12.07 20.07
C ASP A 926 3.82 -13.16 19.01
N TYR A 927 5.07 -13.25 18.55
CA TYR A 927 5.51 -14.27 17.60
C TYR A 927 6.28 -15.42 18.27
N TRP A 928 6.70 -15.33 19.53
CA TRP A 928 7.67 -16.23 20.13
C TRP A 928 7.11 -17.08 21.27
N ASP A 929 6.21 -16.53 22.08
CA ASP A 929 5.69 -17.19 23.28
C ASP A 929 4.61 -18.21 22.93
N THR A 930 4.90 -19.49 23.18
CA THR A 930 3.94 -20.59 23.02
C THR A 930 3.25 -20.98 24.33
N ASP A 931 3.68 -20.46 25.48
CA ASP A 931 3.08 -20.72 26.81
C ASP A 931 1.82 -19.87 27.02
N THR A 932 0.92 -19.92 26.05
CA THR A 932 -0.33 -19.18 26.01
C THR A 932 -1.52 -20.09 26.36
N PRO A 933 -2.70 -19.54 26.64
CA PRO A 933 -3.91 -20.33 26.87
C PRO A 933 -4.30 -21.26 25.70
N TRP A 934 -3.85 -20.94 24.48
CA TRP A 934 -4.16 -21.71 23.26
C TRP A 934 -3.05 -22.72 22.89
N GLY A 935 -1.93 -22.72 23.62
CA GLY A 935 -0.79 -23.60 23.34
C GLY A 935 -0.04 -23.28 22.05
N MET A 936 -0.16 -22.05 21.57
CA MET A 936 0.48 -21.51 20.36
C MET A 936 0.65 -20.00 20.48
N THR A 937 1.46 -19.39 19.63
CA THR A 937 1.69 -17.93 19.68
C THR A 937 0.45 -17.15 19.23
N GLU A 938 0.36 -15.88 19.60
CA GLU A 938 -0.72 -14.99 19.13
C GLU A 938 -0.74 -14.91 17.58
N ASN A 939 0.42 -14.88 16.94
CA ASN A 939 0.53 -14.92 15.48
C ASN A 939 -0.04 -16.22 14.87
N ASP A 940 0.24 -17.37 15.49
CA ASP A 940 -0.27 -18.65 14.98
C ASP A 940 -1.77 -18.81 15.21
N VAL A 941 -2.34 -18.21 16.27
CA VAL A 941 -3.79 -18.14 16.46
C VAL A 941 -4.43 -17.46 15.24
N LEU A 942 -3.93 -16.29 14.84
CA LEU A 942 -4.46 -15.54 13.69
C LEU A 942 -4.36 -16.34 12.38
N ILE A 943 -3.26 -17.07 12.17
CA ILE A 943 -3.03 -17.87 10.97
C ILE A 943 -3.87 -19.16 10.95
N ARG A 944 -3.87 -19.93 12.04
CA ARG A 944 -4.57 -21.22 12.12
C ARG A 944 -6.09 -21.06 12.01
N HIS A 945 -6.61 -19.94 12.49
CA HIS A 945 -8.02 -19.58 12.38
C HIS A 945 -8.38 -18.77 11.13
N ARG A 946 -7.44 -18.65 10.16
CA ARG A 946 -7.66 -18.00 8.85
C ARG A 946 -8.06 -16.53 8.95
N VAL A 947 -7.71 -15.87 10.05
CA VAL A 947 -7.95 -14.43 10.24
C VAL A 947 -7.08 -13.61 9.27
N THR A 948 -5.83 -14.02 9.04
CA THR A 948 -4.94 -13.38 8.05
C THR A 948 -5.41 -13.63 6.61
N GLU A 949 -6.04 -14.79 6.35
CA GLU A 949 -6.63 -15.11 5.05
C GLU A 949 -7.77 -14.13 4.73
N GLY A 950 -8.67 -13.89 5.69
CA GLY A 950 -9.58 -12.74 5.65
C GLY A 950 -10.64 -12.77 4.55
N THR A 951 -10.99 -13.97 4.07
CA THR A 951 -12.04 -14.16 3.06
C THR A 951 -12.92 -15.34 3.47
N GLU A 952 -14.23 -15.17 3.37
CA GLU A 952 -15.24 -16.19 3.61
C GLU A 952 -15.48 -17.07 2.37
N ARG A 953 -15.00 -16.64 1.19
CA ARG A 953 -15.14 -17.34 -0.10
C ARG A 953 -14.57 -18.75 -0.08
N THR A 954 -13.53 -18.98 0.72
CA THR A 954 -12.91 -20.30 0.90
C THR A 954 -13.74 -21.24 1.78
N ASN A 955 -14.88 -20.78 2.31
CA ASN A 955 -15.86 -21.55 3.09
C ASN A 955 -15.27 -22.25 4.33
N ARG A 956 -14.26 -21.64 4.95
CA ARG A 956 -13.59 -22.20 6.16
C ARG A 956 -14.56 -22.41 7.32
N TYR A 957 -15.54 -21.52 7.45
CA TYR A 957 -16.57 -21.59 8.48
C TYR A 957 -17.93 -21.36 7.85
N GLN A 958 -18.89 -22.22 8.22
CA GLN A 958 -20.25 -22.13 7.74
C GLN A 958 -21.24 -22.37 8.89
N VAL A 959 -22.32 -21.59 8.89
CA VAL A 959 -23.42 -21.69 9.85
C VAL A 959 -24.71 -22.03 9.13
N GLU A 960 -25.52 -22.91 9.75
CA GLU A 960 -26.85 -23.22 9.23
C GLU A 960 -27.81 -22.09 9.62
N THR A 961 -28.46 -21.48 8.63
CA THR A 961 -29.43 -20.40 8.85
C THR A 961 -30.82 -20.96 9.19
N GLU A 962 -31.75 -20.09 9.60
CA GLU A 962 -33.11 -20.51 9.99
C GLU A 962 -33.89 -21.26 8.89
N ASP A 963 -33.56 -21.04 7.62
CA ASP A 963 -34.20 -21.72 6.49
C ASP A 963 -33.52 -23.05 6.09
N GLY A 964 -32.43 -23.42 6.79
CA GLY A 964 -31.64 -24.63 6.55
C GLY A 964 -30.56 -24.49 5.48
N SER A 965 -30.34 -23.29 4.92
CA SER A 965 -29.20 -23.01 4.04
C SER A 965 -27.91 -22.80 4.84
N LEU A 966 -26.76 -23.10 4.23
CA LEU A 966 -25.45 -22.80 4.81
C LEU A 966 -25.03 -21.40 4.39
N ARG A 967 -24.56 -20.62 5.35
CA ARG A 967 -23.98 -19.30 5.16
C ARG A 967 -22.52 -19.33 5.56
N SER A 968 -21.66 -18.79 4.72
CA SER A 968 -20.24 -18.63 5.03
C SER A 968 -20.05 -17.46 5.99
N VAL A 969 -19.21 -17.65 6.99
CA VAL A 969 -18.87 -16.65 8.00
C VAL A 969 -17.36 -16.64 8.20
N LEU A 970 -16.86 -15.62 8.90
CA LEU A 970 -15.45 -15.50 9.28
C LEU A 970 -15.26 -15.90 10.75
N PHE A 971 -14.02 -15.93 11.22
CA PHE A 971 -13.70 -16.28 12.61
C PHE A 971 -13.55 -15.02 13.48
N ASP A 972 -14.32 -14.90 14.55
CA ASP A 972 -14.19 -13.79 15.51
C ASP A 972 -13.19 -14.18 16.61
N VAL A 973 -11.94 -13.81 16.38
CA VAL A 973 -10.81 -14.13 17.26
C VAL A 973 -10.78 -13.30 18.54
N ASP A 974 -11.38 -12.10 18.51
CA ASP A 974 -11.37 -11.15 19.63
C ASP A 974 -12.65 -11.20 20.47
N ASP A 975 -13.73 -11.80 19.96
CA ASP A 975 -15.02 -11.96 20.64
C ASP A 975 -15.45 -10.63 21.29
N LEU A 976 -15.33 -9.50 20.59
CA LEU A 976 -15.57 -8.18 21.18
C LEU A 976 -17.02 -8.01 21.64
N ASN A 977 -17.94 -8.81 21.09
CA ASN A 977 -19.34 -8.90 21.49
C ASN A 977 -19.59 -9.79 22.74
N HIS A 978 -18.55 -10.40 23.32
CA HIS A 978 -18.58 -11.25 24.53
C HIS A 978 -19.58 -12.41 24.45
N GLY A 979 -19.54 -13.17 23.35
CA GLY A 979 -20.38 -14.34 23.14
C GLY A 979 -21.81 -14.01 22.74
N ASN A 980 -22.01 -12.84 22.11
CA ASN A 980 -23.28 -12.42 21.52
C ASN A 980 -23.16 -12.32 19.99
N PRO A 981 -22.94 -13.46 19.31
CA PRO A 981 -22.61 -13.45 17.89
C PRO A 981 -23.77 -12.93 17.05
N ARG A 982 -23.47 -12.07 16.08
CA ARG A 982 -24.48 -11.46 15.20
C ARG A 982 -24.94 -12.44 14.12
N PHE A 983 -24.03 -13.27 13.63
CA PHE A 983 -24.22 -14.18 12.50
C PHE A 983 -24.05 -15.66 12.88
N GLY A 984 -23.65 -15.95 14.13
CA GLY A 984 -23.34 -17.29 14.60
C GLY A 984 -21.88 -17.68 14.37
N GLU A 985 -21.02 -16.69 14.13
CA GLU A 985 -19.59 -16.79 13.92
C GLU A 985 -18.88 -17.58 15.05
N PRO A 986 -17.88 -18.41 14.71
CA PRO A 986 -17.09 -19.15 15.68
C PRO A 986 -16.02 -18.27 16.34
N ASN A 987 -15.74 -18.58 17.62
CA ASN A 987 -14.75 -17.88 18.46
C ASN A 987 -13.73 -18.87 19.04
N LEU A 988 -12.68 -18.37 19.68
CA LEU A 988 -11.64 -19.21 20.31
C LEU A 988 -12.20 -20.12 21.42
N GLU A 989 -11.72 -21.37 21.46
CA GLU A 989 -11.89 -22.26 22.61
C GLU A 989 -10.95 -21.84 23.76
N GLY A 990 -11.16 -20.67 24.33
CA GLY A 990 -10.26 -20.07 25.32
C GLY A 990 -10.63 -18.62 25.63
N PRO A 991 -9.74 -17.86 26.30
CA PRO A 991 -9.90 -16.40 26.30
C PRO A 991 -9.80 -15.87 24.86
N PRO A 992 -10.48 -14.76 24.55
CA PRO A 992 -10.29 -14.06 23.29
C PRO A 992 -8.87 -13.48 23.17
N LEU A 993 -8.40 -13.23 21.95
CA LEU A 993 -7.04 -12.78 21.70
C LEU A 993 -6.77 -11.39 22.31
N ARG A 994 -7.49 -10.34 21.88
CA ARG A 994 -7.46 -8.96 22.41
C ARG A 994 -6.04 -8.48 22.75
N ALA A 995 -5.12 -8.66 21.81
CA ALA A 995 -3.68 -8.52 22.05
C ALA A 995 -3.33 -7.10 22.54
N THR A 996 -2.57 -7.03 23.64
CA THR A 996 -2.17 -5.77 24.29
C THR A 996 -0.82 -5.96 24.96
N LYS A 997 0.17 -5.13 24.62
CA LYS A 997 1.51 -5.15 25.21
C LYS A 997 1.89 -3.79 25.78
N THR A 998 2.61 -3.82 26.89
CA THR A 998 3.18 -2.66 27.56
C THR A 998 4.30 -3.12 28.49
N GLY A 999 5.29 -2.26 28.72
CA GLY A 999 6.43 -2.59 29.58
C GLY A 999 7.70 -1.83 29.19
N PRO A 1000 8.80 -2.05 29.92
CA PRO A 1000 10.08 -1.40 29.62
C PRO A 1000 10.59 -1.62 28.19
N GLU A 1001 10.31 -2.77 27.60
CA GLU A 1001 10.63 -3.13 26.21
C GLU A 1001 9.84 -2.32 25.18
N PHE A 1002 8.71 -1.73 25.59
CA PHE A 1002 7.90 -0.80 24.81
C PHE A 1002 8.02 0.64 25.35
N ASN A 1003 9.11 0.96 26.08
CA ASN A 1003 9.29 2.26 26.74
C ASN A 1003 8.10 2.71 27.61
N ASN A 1004 7.31 1.74 28.11
CA ASN A 1004 6.04 1.87 28.85
C ASN A 1004 4.86 2.45 28.05
N TYR A 1005 4.95 2.53 26.72
CA TYR A 1005 3.78 2.79 25.87
C TYR A 1005 2.91 1.53 25.78
N VAL A 1006 1.64 1.72 25.42
CA VAL A 1006 0.70 0.65 25.10
C VAL A 1006 0.67 0.45 23.58
N VAL A 1007 0.85 -0.79 23.14
CA VAL A 1007 0.60 -1.21 21.75
C VAL A 1007 -0.42 -2.34 21.76
N ALA A 1008 -1.51 -2.19 21.03
CA ALA A 1008 -2.65 -3.11 21.08
C ALA A 1008 -3.29 -3.35 19.72
N LEU A 1009 -3.94 -4.50 19.56
CA LEU A 1009 -4.71 -4.88 18.37
C LEU A 1009 -6.15 -5.20 18.77
N ARG A 1010 -7.13 -4.65 18.04
CA ARG A 1010 -8.54 -5.02 18.15
C ARG A 1010 -9.13 -5.27 16.77
N LEU A 1011 -9.83 -6.38 16.63
CA LEU A 1011 -10.37 -6.87 15.36
C LEU A 1011 -11.91 -6.86 15.40
N PRO A 1012 -12.58 -5.72 15.15
CA PRO A 1012 -14.04 -5.68 15.13
C PRO A 1012 -14.60 -6.58 14.01
N TYR A 1013 -15.64 -7.34 14.36
CA TYR A 1013 -16.44 -8.14 13.43
C TYR A 1013 -17.78 -7.45 13.22
N SER A 1014 -17.97 -6.84 12.05
CA SER A 1014 -19.21 -6.10 11.73
C SER A 1014 -20.10 -6.84 10.74
N ASP A 1015 -19.51 -7.59 9.80
CA ASP A 1015 -20.19 -8.21 8.66
C ASP A 1015 -19.66 -9.64 8.40
N ASP A 1016 -20.53 -10.55 7.96
CA ASP A 1016 -20.18 -11.95 7.68
C ASP A 1016 -19.38 -12.16 6.39
N HIS A 1017 -19.37 -11.18 5.49
CA HIS A 1017 -18.56 -11.08 4.28
C HIS A 1017 -17.38 -10.11 4.42
N GLY A 1018 -17.05 -9.74 5.66
CA GLY A 1018 -16.01 -8.78 5.98
C GLY A 1018 -16.43 -7.32 5.81
N SER A 1019 -15.74 -6.43 6.54
CA SER A 1019 -16.09 -5.00 6.60
C SER A 1019 -14.85 -4.13 6.41
N HIS A 1020 -15.00 -3.00 5.71
CA HIS A 1020 -13.92 -2.02 5.55
C HIS A 1020 -14.07 -0.91 6.61
N GLY A 1021 -13.61 -1.20 7.83
CA GLY A 1021 -13.91 -0.41 9.02
C GLY A 1021 -14.94 -1.10 9.91
N PHE A 1022 -15.55 -0.39 10.83
CA PHE A 1022 -16.58 -0.92 11.71
C PHE A 1022 -17.88 -0.13 11.56
N ASP A 1023 -18.99 -0.75 11.98
CA ASP A 1023 -20.32 -0.15 11.84
C ASP A 1023 -20.42 1.22 12.50
N LEU A 1024 -21.25 2.09 11.93
CA LEU A 1024 -21.73 3.25 12.68
C LEU A 1024 -22.59 2.79 13.86
N PRO A 1025 -22.70 3.59 14.94
CA PRO A 1025 -23.59 3.31 16.06
C PRO A 1025 -25.00 2.91 15.60
N ASP A 1026 -25.49 1.77 16.05
CA ASP A 1026 -26.86 1.29 15.84
C ASP A 1026 -27.34 0.50 17.07
N ALA A 1027 -28.08 1.19 17.93
CA ALA A 1027 -28.61 0.65 19.18
C ALA A 1027 -29.70 -0.42 18.97
N SER A 1028 -30.13 -0.69 17.73
CA SER A 1028 -31.06 -1.77 17.42
C SER A 1028 -30.38 -3.14 17.30
N LEU A 1029 -29.05 -3.17 17.19
CA LEU A 1029 -28.27 -4.39 17.12
C LEU A 1029 -28.24 -5.14 18.48
N PRO A 1030 -28.11 -6.48 18.48
CA PRO A 1030 -27.98 -7.25 19.72
C PRO A 1030 -26.75 -6.86 20.56
N PHE A 1031 -25.69 -6.40 19.90
CA PHE A 1031 -24.50 -5.79 20.47
C PHE A 1031 -24.03 -4.72 19.48
N ASP A 1032 -23.99 -3.46 19.89
CA ASP A 1032 -23.59 -2.36 19.00
C ASP A 1032 -22.05 -2.24 18.96
N ILE A 1033 -21.44 -2.95 18.00
CA ILE A 1033 -19.98 -2.92 17.79
C ILE A 1033 -19.50 -1.51 17.44
N GLY A 1034 -20.30 -0.71 16.73
CA GLY A 1034 -19.97 0.66 16.37
C GLY A 1034 -19.85 1.57 17.60
N THR A 1035 -20.85 1.55 18.48
CA THR A 1035 -20.79 2.28 19.75
C THR A 1035 -19.66 1.78 20.63
N PHE A 1036 -19.45 0.45 20.72
CA PHE A 1036 -18.35 -0.14 21.47
C PHE A 1036 -16.99 0.42 21.01
N MET A 1037 -16.71 0.36 19.70
CA MET A 1037 -15.43 0.77 19.14
C MET A 1037 -15.17 2.28 19.34
N ILE A 1038 -16.16 3.14 19.07
CA ILE A 1038 -15.95 4.60 19.23
C ILE A 1038 -15.76 4.96 20.71
N ASN A 1039 -16.48 4.32 21.63
CA ASN A 1039 -16.29 4.55 23.07
C ASN A 1039 -14.94 4.03 23.57
N GLN A 1040 -14.47 2.89 23.06
CA GLN A 1040 -13.14 2.38 23.35
C GLN A 1040 -12.06 3.36 22.88
N ILE A 1041 -12.16 3.84 21.62
CA ILE A 1041 -11.27 4.85 21.04
C ILE A 1041 -11.28 6.12 21.89
N GLY A 1042 -12.46 6.68 22.19
CA GLY A 1042 -12.61 7.91 22.94
C GLY A 1042 -12.03 7.82 24.35
N TYR A 1043 -12.23 6.68 25.03
CA TYR A 1043 -11.68 6.46 26.37
C TYR A 1043 -10.17 6.21 26.36
N PHE A 1044 -9.65 5.47 25.37
CA PHE A 1044 -8.21 5.29 25.16
C PHE A 1044 -7.53 6.65 24.93
N CYS A 1045 -8.12 7.51 24.09
CA CYS A 1045 -7.65 8.89 23.90
C CYS A 1045 -7.68 9.69 25.21
N LEU A 1046 -8.82 9.69 25.92
CA LEU A 1046 -8.99 10.43 27.18
C LEU A 1046 -7.96 10.03 28.25
N SER A 1047 -7.54 8.77 28.27
CA SER A 1047 -6.49 8.26 29.15
C SER A 1047 -5.07 8.47 28.62
N LYS A 1048 -4.87 9.24 27.54
CA LYS A 1048 -3.58 9.43 26.86
C LYS A 1048 -2.95 8.12 26.36
N GLY A 1049 -3.79 7.14 26.04
CA GLY A 1049 -3.36 5.81 25.62
C GLY A 1049 -2.94 4.90 26.77
N GLU A 1050 -3.13 5.29 28.03
CA GLU A 1050 -2.71 4.49 29.20
C GLU A 1050 -3.71 3.39 29.57
N ILE A 1051 -5.00 3.54 29.22
CA ILE A 1051 -6.06 2.61 29.61
C ILE A 1051 -6.87 2.18 28.39
N LEU A 1052 -6.71 0.91 28.00
CA LEU A 1052 -7.58 0.23 27.05
C LEU A 1052 -8.61 -0.62 27.82
N SER A 1053 -9.89 -0.51 27.46
CA SER A 1053 -10.98 -1.25 28.10
C SER A 1053 -11.74 -2.05 27.06
N ASP A 1054 -12.03 -3.32 27.40
CA ASP A 1054 -12.87 -4.23 26.62
C ASP A 1054 -14.17 -4.55 27.38
N ASP A 1055 -14.61 -3.67 28.28
CA ASP A 1055 -15.83 -3.91 29.07
C ASP A 1055 -17.07 -3.82 28.14
N PRO A 1056 -17.98 -4.82 28.15
CA PRO A 1056 -19.15 -4.80 27.28
C PRO A 1056 -20.05 -3.57 27.48
N CYS A 1057 -19.99 -2.89 28.64
CA CYS A 1057 -20.74 -1.64 28.85
C CYS A 1057 -20.35 -0.48 27.91
N LEU A 1058 -19.29 -0.65 27.10
CA LEU A 1058 -18.91 0.31 26.07
C LEU A 1058 -19.91 0.33 24.92
N GLU A 1059 -20.65 -0.76 24.67
CA GLU A 1059 -21.63 -0.87 23.57
C GLU A 1059 -22.91 -0.06 23.83
N ASP A 1060 -23.29 0.15 25.09
CA ASP A 1060 -24.54 0.80 25.49
C ASP A 1060 -24.35 2.10 26.29
N ASN A 1061 -23.12 2.63 26.32
CA ASN A 1061 -22.71 3.80 27.09
C ASN A 1061 -22.86 3.65 28.62
N SER A 1062 -23.07 2.45 29.17
CA SER A 1062 -23.36 2.27 30.61
C SER A 1062 -22.12 2.26 31.51
N CYS A 1063 -20.91 2.24 30.93
CA CYS A 1063 -19.65 2.20 31.66
C CYS A 1063 -19.47 3.38 32.61
N SER A 1064 -19.40 3.11 33.92
CA SER A 1064 -19.28 4.15 34.96
C SER A 1064 -18.05 5.06 34.86
N PHE A 1065 -17.00 4.62 34.16
CA PHE A 1065 -15.79 5.39 33.90
C PHE A 1065 -15.91 6.35 32.70
N LEU A 1066 -16.92 6.18 31.85
CA LEU A 1066 -17.18 7.10 30.74
C LEU A 1066 -17.62 8.47 31.27
N PRO A 1067 -17.25 9.57 30.59
CA PRO A 1067 -17.73 10.90 30.91
C PRO A 1067 -19.27 10.93 30.97
N GLU A 1068 -19.82 11.74 31.88
CA GLU A 1068 -21.28 11.85 32.05
C GLU A 1068 -21.98 12.21 30.72
N ARG A 1069 -21.36 13.06 29.91
CA ARG A 1069 -21.89 13.46 28.60
C ARG A 1069 -21.91 12.32 27.56
N VAL A 1070 -21.10 11.27 27.72
CA VAL A 1070 -21.17 10.05 26.91
C VAL A 1070 -22.26 9.13 27.43
N ARG A 1071 -22.41 9.02 28.76
CA ARG A 1071 -23.43 8.17 29.40
C ARG A 1071 -24.86 8.69 29.27
N GLN A 1072 -25.03 10.00 29.09
CA GLN A 1072 -26.34 10.62 28.89
C GLN A 1072 -26.67 10.66 27.41
N ASP A 1073 -27.58 9.83 26.93
CA ASP A 1073 -28.23 10.14 25.65
C ASP A 1073 -29.02 11.44 25.79
N PRO A 1074 -28.82 12.42 24.90
CA PRO A 1074 -29.69 13.57 24.85
C PRO A 1074 -31.12 13.05 24.69
N ALA A 1075 -31.98 13.34 25.68
CA ALA A 1075 -33.40 13.04 25.51
C ALA A 1075 -33.89 13.74 24.23
N PRO A 1076 -34.66 13.05 23.38
CA PRO A 1076 -35.13 13.60 22.10
C PRO A 1076 -35.94 14.89 22.24
#